data_AF-A0A9N8VJY8-F1
#
_entry.id   AF-A0A9N8VJY8-F1
#
_cell.length_a   1.000
_cell.length_b   1.000
_cell.length_c   1.000
_cell.angle_alpha   90.00
_cell.angle_beta   90.00
_cell.angle_gamma   90.00
#
_symmetry.space_group_name_H-M   'P 1'
#
loop_
_entity.id
_entity.type
_entity.pdbx_description
1 polymer ?
#
loop_
_entity_poly.entity_id
_entity_poly.type
_entity_poly.pdbx_seq_one_letter_code
_entity_poly.pdbx_strand_id
1 'polypeptide(L)'
;MKETGRKSKAKLKLMIKELVFEKEKRYQFNISVRNSIKSHHVRKSAQTSRLFVRSTVTLVVKCSDVGSEGLLRMSEWETSHVTVTCHMAEFLINVRVGFFTTLKESGKSRKMERLQRLFGAAAAGQSLQPGVDTPTVDNAEMVYISSLALLKMLKHGRAGVPMEVMGLMLGEFVDDYTVRVIDVFAMPQSGTGVSVEAVDPVFQTKMLDMLKQTGRPEMVVGWYHSHPGFGCWLSSVDINTQQSFEALNQRAVAVVVDPIQSVKGKVVIDAFRLINPQMLMLGQEPRQTTSNIGHLNKPSIQALIHGLNRHYYSIAINYRKNELEQKMLLNLHKKNWTHGLTLPNFSEHTELNEKSVKAMLTLAEAYNKSVQEESTMTPEQLKTRHVGKQDPKRHLEESLEDMMSNNIVMALVLLVFYNVLWSKNDITSYLQTSTYSYKPKTVAIIGAGAGGTSAAYFLSEKFANTSLEIEATIFERSNYVGGRSTVVKLERDEQEYIIELGASIFVDVNYHLVDSAKKFGLEFNSNGVRFPGARLGIWDGKEFVFEQSSSKYWDIVKVFWKYGWAPYKVQNMVKETISKFLEIYKFQEPFTSIQSAAERLELTTEQQHTAYHYFKDLKQIDPLYLSHFVETATRVNYAANLDQIHTLGAFISLAPEGAKSIKGGNYLLFENWVKHSGAVLNLDTTVTKVTKLDSKHENNDDDIPKYEVTTQNGKKQIFDAVILAAPIQFSKIDFENINIDDVKEIPYVTLHVTLMAGHMNPAYFNRENVNDVPAIALTTNSDLCEFNSLGCQFELKNGERVCKIFSHHEMTDELLDKIFLNRSWTHSKVWKSYPWLSPNQTYPPIELDQNLFYVNSFEPFISTMETEAVSSENIVNILKRRWVELAVKSKL
;
A
#
# COMPACT_ATOMS: atom_id res chain seq x y z
N MET A 1 -60.88 5.23 -25.40
CA MET A 1 -59.56 5.39 -24.73
C MET A 1 -59.59 6.15 -23.38
N LYS A 2 -60.74 6.47 -22.76
CA LYS A 2 -60.77 7.02 -21.38
C LYS A 2 -61.21 6.00 -20.30
N GLU A 3 -61.69 4.81 -20.66
CA GLU A 3 -62.13 3.78 -19.70
C GLU A 3 -61.09 2.72 -19.36
N THR A 4 -60.11 2.47 -20.24
CA THR A 4 -59.03 1.50 -20.00
C THR A 4 -57.99 1.97 -18.98
N GLY A 5 -57.80 3.29 -18.83
CA GLY A 5 -56.89 3.87 -17.83
C GLY A 5 -57.44 3.94 -16.40
N ARG A 6 -58.77 3.87 -16.21
CA ARG A 6 -59.39 3.84 -14.86
C ARG A 6 -59.36 2.43 -14.25
N LYS A 7 -59.46 1.38 -15.06
CA LYS A 7 -59.41 -0.02 -14.57
C LYS A 7 -57.99 -0.44 -14.16
N SER A 8 -56.92 0.05 -14.80
CA SER A 8 -55.54 -0.28 -14.38
C SER A 8 -55.14 0.44 -13.08
N LYS A 9 -55.53 1.70 -12.89
CA LYS A 9 -55.29 2.45 -11.63
C LYS A 9 -56.03 1.87 -10.43
N ALA A 10 -57.23 1.31 -10.63
CA ALA A 10 -57.98 0.62 -9.57
C ALA A 10 -57.36 -0.73 -9.21
N LYS A 11 -56.86 -1.49 -10.20
CA LYS A 11 -56.21 -2.79 -9.98
C LYS A 11 -54.84 -2.64 -9.28
N LEU A 12 -54.09 -1.57 -9.59
CA LEU A 12 -52.82 -1.26 -8.94
C LEU A 12 -53.01 -0.76 -7.49
N LYS A 13 -54.06 0.02 -7.21
CA LYS A 13 -54.42 0.43 -5.83
C LYS A 13 -54.92 -0.73 -4.97
N LEU A 14 -55.53 -1.76 -5.58
CA LEU A 14 -55.94 -2.98 -4.86
C LEU A 14 -54.72 -3.86 -4.52
N MET A 15 -53.79 -4.07 -5.46
CA MET A 15 -52.53 -4.80 -5.21
C MET A 15 -51.65 -4.12 -4.15
N ILE A 16 -51.58 -2.78 -4.13
CA ILE A 16 -50.82 -2.05 -3.10
C ILE A 16 -51.51 -2.13 -1.74
N LYS A 17 -52.85 -2.27 -1.67
CA LYS A 17 -53.57 -2.47 -0.41
C LYS A 17 -53.45 -3.90 0.12
N GLU A 18 -53.37 -4.90 -0.75
CA GLU A 18 -53.14 -6.30 -0.35
C GLU A 18 -51.70 -6.55 0.12
N LEU A 19 -50.70 -5.91 -0.50
CA LEU A 19 -49.30 -6.02 -0.08
C LEU A 19 -48.96 -5.34 1.26
N VAL A 20 -49.79 -4.40 1.72
CA VAL A 20 -49.59 -3.68 3.00
C VAL A 20 -50.32 -4.38 4.17
N PHE A 21 -51.24 -5.31 3.91
CA PHE A 21 -52.07 -5.95 4.94
C PHE A 21 -51.73 -7.41 5.28
N GLU A 22 -50.65 -7.98 4.71
CA GLU A 22 -50.19 -9.35 5.02
C GLU A 22 -49.00 -9.39 5.99
N LYS A 23 -49.01 -8.51 7.01
CA LYS A 23 -48.32 -8.82 8.27
C LYS A 23 -49.24 -9.77 9.05
N GLU A 24 -48.73 -10.95 9.38
CA GLU A 24 -49.37 -12.04 10.14
C GLU A 24 -50.21 -13.06 9.34
N LYS A 25 -49.54 -14.03 8.71
CA LYS A 25 -49.99 -15.44 8.72
C LYS A 25 -48.86 -16.38 8.32
N ARG A 26 -48.52 -17.32 9.21
CA ARG A 26 -47.61 -18.45 8.96
C ARG A 26 -48.25 -19.37 7.90
N TYR A 27 -47.55 -19.65 6.81
CA TYR A 27 -47.88 -20.77 5.92
C TYR A 27 -46.90 -21.92 6.14
N GLN A 28 -47.40 -23.04 6.67
CA GLN A 28 -46.76 -24.35 6.58
C GLN A 28 -46.99 -24.91 5.17
N PHE A 29 -45.92 -25.18 4.44
CA PHE A 29 -46.00 -25.97 3.21
C PHE A 29 -45.84 -27.46 3.55
N ASN A 30 -46.91 -28.24 3.36
CA ASN A 30 -46.87 -29.70 3.38
C ASN A 30 -46.53 -30.21 1.97
N ILE A 31 -45.35 -30.83 1.80
CA ILE A 31 -44.95 -31.51 0.56
C ILE A 31 -44.94 -33.02 0.82
N SER A 32 -45.87 -33.74 0.19
CA SER A 32 -45.93 -35.21 0.20
C SER A 32 -45.01 -35.76 -0.89
N VAL A 33 -43.96 -36.50 -0.52
CA VAL A 33 -43.09 -37.24 -1.45
C VAL A 33 -43.49 -38.72 -1.45
N ARG A 34 -43.89 -39.25 -2.62
CA ARG A 34 -44.17 -40.68 -2.82
C ARG A 34 -42.90 -41.38 -3.29
N ASN A 35 -42.35 -42.28 -2.48
CA ASN A 35 -41.22 -43.15 -2.85
C ASN A 35 -41.71 -44.38 -3.62
N SER A 36 -41.06 -44.68 -4.74
CA SER A 36 -41.13 -46.00 -5.40
C SER A 36 -39.69 -46.47 -5.65
N ILE A 37 -39.26 -47.47 -4.90
CA ILE A 37 -37.97 -48.14 -5.06
C ILE A 37 -38.23 -49.48 -5.75
N LYS A 38 -37.64 -49.70 -6.93
CA LYS A 38 -37.44 -51.04 -7.49
C LYS A 38 -35.95 -51.35 -7.49
N SER A 39 -35.57 -52.32 -6.67
CA SER A 39 -34.22 -52.88 -6.59
C SER A 39 -34.04 -53.99 -7.63
N HIS A 40 -32.96 -53.96 -8.41
CA HIS A 40 -32.41 -55.15 -9.05
C HIS A 40 -30.92 -55.28 -8.70
N HIS A 41 -30.58 -56.42 -8.09
CA HIS A 41 -29.24 -56.87 -7.71
C HIS A 41 -28.63 -57.68 -8.84
N VAL A 42 -27.40 -57.37 -9.27
CA VAL A 42 -26.40 -58.37 -9.74
C VAL A 42 -24.99 -57.94 -9.30
N ARG A 43 -24.19 -58.95 -8.92
CA ARG A 43 -22.95 -58.98 -8.14
C ARG A 43 -21.65 -58.89 -8.97
N LYS A 44 -20.59 -58.34 -8.31
CA LYS A 44 -19.11 -58.60 -8.43
C LYS A 44 -18.43 -58.15 -9.74
N SER A 45 -17.25 -57.51 -9.78
CA SER A 45 -16.00 -57.72 -9.02
C SER A 45 -15.16 -56.42 -8.85
N ALA A 46 -14.11 -56.52 -8.02
CA ALA A 46 -13.35 -55.43 -7.41
C ALA A 46 -12.31 -54.74 -8.33
N GLN A 47 -12.18 -53.40 -8.20
CA GLN A 47 -10.94 -52.70 -7.79
C GLN A 47 -11.18 -51.17 -7.74
N THR A 48 -10.75 -50.58 -6.62
CA THR A 48 -10.59 -49.15 -6.29
C THR A 48 -10.89 -48.11 -7.37
N SER A 49 -12.02 -47.40 -7.25
CA SER A 49 -12.26 -46.07 -7.84
C SER A 49 -13.36 -45.36 -7.03
N ARG A 50 -13.07 -44.14 -6.56
CA ARG A 50 -13.98 -43.29 -5.78
C ARG A 50 -15.27 -43.00 -6.56
N LEU A 51 -16.42 -43.36 -5.99
CA LEU A 51 -17.76 -43.11 -6.51
C LEU A 51 -18.06 -41.59 -6.52
N PHE A 52 -18.24 -41.00 -7.70
CA PHE A 52 -19.00 -39.75 -7.86
C PHE A 52 -20.46 -40.12 -8.11
N VAL A 53 -21.35 -39.84 -7.15
CA VAL A 53 -22.80 -39.97 -7.33
C VAL A 53 -23.26 -38.76 -8.16
N ARG A 54 -23.64 -38.98 -9.43
CA ARG A 54 -24.38 -37.99 -10.23
C ARG A 54 -25.85 -38.05 -9.85
N SER A 55 -26.33 -37.05 -9.13
CA SER A 55 -27.76 -36.81 -8.93
C SER A 55 -28.25 -35.91 -10.06
N THR A 56 -29.07 -36.43 -10.98
CA THR A 56 -29.75 -35.62 -12.00
C THR A 56 -31.09 -35.16 -11.42
N VAL A 57 -31.27 -33.85 -11.22
CA VAL A 57 -32.56 -33.26 -10.82
C VAL A 57 -33.26 -32.77 -12.08
N THR A 58 -34.38 -33.40 -12.44
CA THR A 58 -35.25 -32.96 -13.53
C THR A 58 -36.37 -32.09 -12.96
N LEU A 59 -36.38 -30.80 -13.29
CA LEU A 59 -37.47 -29.88 -12.94
C LEU A 59 -38.61 -30.02 -13.96
N VAL A 60 -39.79 -30.45 -13.51
CA VAL A 60 -41.05 -30.35 -14.27
C VAL A 60 -41.86 -29.23 -13.66
N VAL A 61 -41.92 -28.08 -14.34
CA VAL A 61 -42.79 -26.96 -13.96
C VAL A 61 -44.18 -27.22 -14.55
N LYS A 62 -45.16 -27.55 -13.71
CA LYS A 62 -46.57 -27.63 -14.09
C LYS A 62 -47.17 -26.24 -13.91
N CYS A 63 -47.50 -25.57 -15.00
CA CYS A 63 -48.29 -24.34 -14.99
C CYS A 63 -49.77 -24.74 -15.13
N SER A 64 -50.60 -24.44 -14.13
CA SER A 64 -52.05 -24.64 -14.20
C SER A 64 -52.77 -23.29 -14.28
N ASP A 65 -53.65 -23.21 -15.28
CA ASP A 65 -54.81 -22.33 -15.43
C ASP A 65 -54.61 -20.87 -15.91
N VAL A 66 -54.55 -20.70 -17.24
CA VAL A 66 -55.31 -19.64 -17.93
C VAL A 66 -56.05 -20.26 -19.10
N GLY A 67 -57.34 -19.94 -19.18
CA GLY A 67 -58.35 -20.59 -19.99
C GLY A 67 -58.13 -20.64 -21.49
N SER A 68 -58.76 -21.66 -22.05
CA SER A 68 -58.95 -22.01 -23.45
C SER A 68 -59.46 -20.86 -24.33
N GLU A 69 -58.69 -20.50 -25.35
CA GLU A 69 -59.13 -20.31 -26.75
C GLU A 69 -57.90 -20.04 -27.64
N GLY A 70 -57.75 -20.80 -28.73
CA GLY A 70 -56.71 -20.55 -29.75
C GLY A 70 -55.70 -21.69 -30.00
N LEU A 71 -56.17 -22.93 -30.13
CA LEU A 71 -55.40 -24.02 -30.72
C LEU A 71 -55.39 -23.83 -32.25
N LEU A 72 -54.22 -23.62 -32.87
CA LEU A 72 -53.89 -24.11 -34.21
C LEU A 72 -52.41 -23.84 -34.58
N ARG A 73 -51.71 -24.94 -34.89
CA ARG A 73 -50.43 -25.09 -35.62
C ARG A 73 -49.14 -24.70 -34.89
N MET A 74 -48.42 -25.72 -34.42
CA MET A 74 -47.22 -26.25 -35.11
C MET A 74 -46.63 -27.38 -34.25
N SER A 75 -46.98 -28.60 -34.63
CA SER A 75 -46.20 -29.81 -34.35
C SER A 75 -44.92 -29.73 -35.17
N GLU A 76 -43.75 -29.89 -34.55
CA GLU A 76 -42.65 -30.76 -34.99
C GLU A 76 -41.29 -30.44 -34.33
N TRP A 77 -40.71 -31.48 -33.72
CA TRP A 77 -39.29 -31.84 -33.56
C TRP A 77 -38.69 -31.97 -32.16
N GLU A 78 -38.07 -33.15 -32.02
CA GLU A 78 -37.61 -33.86 -30.85
C GLU A 78 -36.28 -33.36 -30.27
N THR A 79 -36.13 -33.70 -29.00
CA THR A 79 -34.91 -33.84 -28.19
C THR A 79 -33.63 -34.25 -28.93
N SER A 80 -32.52 -33.56 -28.67
CA SER A 80 -31.20 -34.17 -28.50
C SER A 80 -30.25 -33.29 -27.66
N HIS A 81 -29.54 -33.93 -26.76
CA HIS A 81 -28.53 -33.38 -25.83
C HIS A 81 -27.31 -32.76 -26.54
N VAL A 82 -26.78 -31.65 -25.99
CA VAL A 82 -25.40 -31.23 -26.27
C VAL A 82 -24.69 -30.80 -24.98
N THR A 83 -23.67 -31.58 -24.66
CA THR A 83 -22.60 -31.36 -23.68
C THR A 83 -21.66 -30.26 -24.19
N VAL A 84 -21.35 -29.24 -23.39
CA VAL A 84 -20.31 -28.25 -23.74
C VAL A 84 -19.07 -28.47 -22.87
N THR A 85 -18.11 -29.19 -23.44
CA THR A 85 -16.70 -29.18 -23.05
C THR A 85 -16.02 -27.97 -23.68
N CYS A 86 -15.27 -27.22 -22.88
CA CYS A 86 -14.47 -26.09 -23.35
C CYS A 86 -13.00 -26.52 -23.41
N HIS A 87 -12.44 -26.68 -24.61
CA HIS A 87 -11.02 -26.49 -24.92
C HIS A 87 -10.80 -26.29 -26.44
N MET A 88 -9.96 -25.31 -26.76
CA MET A 88 -9.19 -25.07 -28.00
C MET A 88 -9.87 -24.63 -29.32
N ALA A 89 -9.47 -23.42 -29.73
CA ALA A 89 -8.77 -23.07 -30.98
C ALA A 89 -9.36 -23.39 -32.37
N GLU A 90 -9.36 -22.32 -33.18
CA GLU A 90 -9.02 -22.25 -34.61
C GLU A 90 -9.95 -22.80 -35.73
N PHE A 91 -10.16 -21.87 -36.68
CA PHE A 91 -10.23 -22.05 -38.14
C PHE A 91 -11.54 -22.51 -38.84
N LEU A 92 -11.86 -21.72 -39.88
CA LEU A 92 -12.70 -21.96 -41.07
C LEU A 92 -14.20 -21.60 -41.01
N ILE A 93 -14.52 -20.39 -41.49
CA ILE A 93 -15.70 -20.18 -42.35
C ILE A 93 -15.26 -19.48 -43.66
N ASN A 94 -15.27 -20.30 -44.71
CA ASN A 94 -15.71 -20.08 -46.09
C ASN A 94 -15.15 -18.94 -46.97
N VAL A 95 -14.36 -19.43 -47.93
CA VAL A 95 -14.20 -18.96 -49.31
C VAL A 95 -15.45 -19.30 -50.16
N ARG A 96 -15.68 -18.45 -51.18
CA ARG A 96 -16.67 -18.48 -52.31
C ARG A 96 -18.05 -17.90 -51.94
N VAL A 97 -18.53 -16.82 -52.59
CA VAL A 97 -18.63 -16.58 -54.05
C VAL A 97 -18.44 -15.09 -54.37
N GLY A 98 -17.70 -14.78 -55.45
CA GLY A 98 -17.56 -13.41 -55.95
C GLY A 98 -16.36 -13.23 -56.89
N PHE A 99 -16.29 -14.03 -57.96
CA PHE A 99 -15.40 -13.78 -59.09
C PHE A 99 -16.07 -12.76 -60.02
N PHE A 100 -15.24 -11.88 -60.60
CA PHE A 100 -15.45 -10.95 -61.72
C PHE A 100 -15.72 -9.46 -61.42
N THR A 101 -14.93 -8.64 -62.14
CA THR A 101 -14.86 -7.17 -62.22
C THR A 101 -14.09 -6.55 -61.05
N THR A 102 -12.91 -5.94 -61.18
CA THR A 102 -12.33 -5.11 -62.25
C THR A 102 -10.79 -5.15 -62.18
N LEU A 103 -10.16 -5.64 -63.26
CA LEU A 103 -8.76 -5.40 -63.61
C LEU A 103 -8.75 -4.22 -64.60
N LYS A 104 -8.24 -3.06 -64.19
CA LYS A 104 -7.67 -2.05 -65.09
C LYS A 104 -6.87 -1.04 -64.27
N GLU A 105 -5.67 -0.72 -64.76
CA GLU A 105 -4.73 0.32 -64.30
C GLU A 105 -3.68 -0.03 -63.22
N SER A 106 -2.61 -0.72 -63.64
CA SER A 106 -1.22 -0.28 -63.33
C SER A 106 -0.16 -1.01 -64.19
N GLY A 107 -0.48 -1.23 -65.48
CA GLY A 107 0.51 -1.71 -66.44
C GLY A 107 1.24 -0.54 -67.11
N LYS A 108 2.24 0.07 -66.46
CA LYS A 108 3.17 1.01 -67.15
C LYS A 108 4.61 1.12 -66.59
N SER A 109 4.95 0.54 -65.44
CA SER A 109 6.32 0.71 -64.87
C SER A 109 7.32 -0.43 -65.17
N ARG A 110 6.89 -1.56 -65.75
CA ARG A 110 7.71 -2.79 -65.83
C ARG A 110 8.54 -2.97 -67.12
N LYS A 111 8.50 -2.02 -68.07
CA LYS A 111 9.23 -2.15 -69.36
C LYS A 111 10.57 -1.40 -69.42
N MET A 112 10.87 -0.45 -68.53
CA MET A 112 12.17 0.26 -68.56
C MET A 112 13.30 -0.47 -67.83
N GLU A 113 13.05 -1.17 -66.72
CA GLU A 113 14.11 -1.83 -65.92
C GLU A 113 14.73 -3.06 -66.61
N ARG A 114 13.98 -3.70 -67.52
CA ARG A 114 14.45 -4.92 -68.20
C ARG A 114 15.39 -4.62 -69.38
N LEU A 115 15.39 -3.38 -69.90
CA LEU A 115 16.25 -2.95 -71.00
C LEU A 115 17.64 -2.50 -70.50
N GLN A 116 17.72 -1.94 -69.29
CA GLN A 116 18.99 -1.54 -68.65
C GLN A 116 19.85 -2.74 -68.21
N ARG A 117 19.23 -3.86 -67.83
CA ARG A 117 19.96 -5.09 -67.43
C ARG A 117 20.63 -5.83 -68.60
N LEU A 118 20.26 -5.54 -69.85
CA LEU A 118 20.86 -6.16 -71.03
C LEU A 118 22.13 -5.44 -71.52
N PHE A 119 22.32 -4.16 -71.16
CA PHE A 119 23.51 -3.38 -71.55
C PHE A 119 24.65 -3.38 -70.51
N GLY A 120 24.41 -3.80 -69.26
CA GLY A 120 25.43 -3.81 -68.20
C GLY A 120 26.32 -5.07 -68.16
N ALA A 121 26.00 -6.11 -68.93
CA ALA A 121 26.68 -7.42 -68.87
C ALA A 121 27.98 -7.51 -69.70
N ALA A 122 28.52 -6.38 -70.20
CA ALA A 122 29.65 -6.36 -71.11
C ALA A 122 30.96 -5.78 -70.55
N ALA A 123 31.03 -5.41 -69.27
CA ALA A 123 32.24 -4.82 -68.70
C ALA A 123 32.51 -5.26 -67.26
N ALA A 124 33.09 -6.46 -67.11
CA ALA A 124 34.07 -6.82 -66.08
C ALA A 124 34.15 -8.35 -65.98
N GLY A 125 34.88 -8.96 -66.91
CA GLY A 125 35.41 -10.30 -66.68
C GLY A 125 36.61 -10.20 -65.76
N GLN A 126 36.52 -10.77 -64.55
CA GLN A 126 37.68 -11.33 -63.88
C GLN A 126 37.23 -12.41 -62.88
N SER A 127 37.91 -13.54 -63.00
CA SER A 127 37.76 -14.83 -62.35
C SER A 127 37.81 -14.79 -60.83
N LEU A 128 36.79 -15.34 -60.18
CA LEU A 128 36.84 -15.91 -58.83
C LEU A 128 36.30 -17.34 -58.90
N GLN A 129 37.06 -18.28 -58.34
CA GLN A 129 36.79 -19.71 -58.34
C GLN A 129 35.42 -20.04 -57.69
N PRO A 130 34.62 -20.96 -58.26
CA PRO A 130 33.41 -21.47 -57.62
C PRO A 130 33.77 -22.67 -56.74
N GLY A 131 33.48 -22.61 -55.44
CA GLY A 131 33.61 -23.82 -54.60
C GLY A 131 33.90 -23.65 -53.11
N VAL A 132 33.64 -22.50 -52.48
CA VAL A 132 33.56 -22.43 -51.02
C VAL A 132 32.17 -21.92 -50.66
N ASP A 133 31.32 -22.82 -50.16
CA ASP A 133 30.03 -22.44 -49.58
C ASP A 133 30.33 -21.50 -48.41
N THR A 134 30.06 -20.21 -48.61
CA THR A 134 30.08 -19.26 -47.51
C THR A 134 28.80 -19.46 -46.72
N PRO A 135 28.86 -19.67 -45.39
CA PRO A 135 27.67 -19.86 -44.57
C PRO A 135 26.84 -18.58 -44.60
N THR A 136 25.80 -18.56 -45.41
CA THR A 136 24.81 -17.49 -45.45
C THR A 136 23.79 -17.69 -44.35
N VAL A 137 23.48 -16.62 -43.60
CA VAL A 137 22.49 -16.67 -42.52
C VAL A 137 21.09 -16.88 -43.10
N ASP A 138 20.34 -17.79 -42.50
CA ASP A 138 18.98 -18.15 -42.95
C ASP A 138 17.91 -17.32 -42.25
N ASN A 139 16.81 -17.08 -42.95
CA ASN A 139 15.58 -16.47 -42.43
C ASN A 139 14.84 -17.33 -41.40
N ALA A 140 15.21 -18.62 -41.27
CA ALA A 140 14.59 -19.55 -40.33
C ALA A 140 15.10 -19.42 -38.88
N GLU A 141 16.05 -18.52 -38.61
CA GLU A 141 16.58 -18.35 -37.24
C GLU A 141 15.49 -17.91 -36.26
N MET A 142 15.47 -18.55 -35.08
CA MET A 142 14.51 -18.27 -34.02
C MET A 142 15.20 -18.06 -32.67
N VAL A 143 14.63 -17.14 -31.89
CA VAL A 143 15.03 -16.88 -30.50
C VAL A 143 13.98 -17.47 -29.57
N TYR A 144 14.38 -18.45 -28.75
CA TYR A 144 13.53 -18.98 -27.69
C TYR A 144 13.77 -18.22 -26.40
N ILE A 145 12.76 -17.48 -25.94
CA ILE A 145 12.80 -16.73 -24.69
C ILE A 145 12.03 -17.51 -23.61
N SER A 146 12.66 -17.71 -22.45
CA SER A 146 12.03 -18.34 -21.29
C SER A 146 10.96 -17.43 -20.66
N SER A 147 9.98 -18.05 -19.97
CA SER A 147 8.98 -17.30 -19.21
C SER A 147 9.62 -16.38 -18.15
N LEU A 148 10.71 -16.83 -17.52
CA LEU A 148 11.45 -16.09 -16.51
C LEU A 148 12.11 -14.84 -17.09
N ALA A 149 12.84 -15.01 -18.21
CA ALA A 149 13.51 -13.92 -18.91
C ALA A 149 12.51 -12.84 -19.32
N LEU A 150 11.39 -13.23 -19.91
CA LEU A 150 10.34 -12.31 -20.33
C LEU A 150 9.79 -11.46 -19.17
N LEU A 151 9.47 -12.10 -18.05
CA LEU A 151 8.95 -11.40 -16.86
C LEU A 151 9.97 -10.44 -16.27
N LYS A 152 11.26 -10.82 -16.24
CA LYS A 152 12.34 -9.93 -15.78
C LYS A 152 12.52 -8.73 -16.70
N MET A 153 12.52 -8.94 -18.02
CA MET A 153 12.61 -7.85 -19.00
C MET A 153 11.44 -6.86 -18.85
N LEU A 154 10.21 -7.36 -18.72
CA LEU A 154 9.03 -6.51 -18.54
C LEU A 154 9.03 -5.77 -17.20
N LYS A 155 9.39 -6.46 -16.10
CA LYS A 155 9.51 -5.83 -14.78
C LYS A 155 10.56 -4.72 -14.79
N HIS A 156 11.72 -5.00 -15.40
CA HIS A 156 12.82 -4.04 -15.50
C HIS A 156 12.45 -2.85 -16.38
N GLY A 157 11.93 -3.11 -17.59
CA GLY A 157 11.47 -2.05 -18.51
C GLY A 157 10.39 -1.16 -17.91
N ARG A 158 9.44 -1.74 -17.16
CA ARG A 158 8.38 -0.98 -16.48
C ARG A 158 8.91 -0.12 -15.33
N ALA A 159 9.89 -0.61 -14.58
CA ALA A 159 10.53 0.15 -13.50
C ALA A 159 11.38 1.31 -14.01
N GLY A 160 11.89 1.21 -15.25
CA GLY A 160 12.71 2.23 -15.89
C GLY A 160 11.95 3.44 -16.44
N VAL A 161 10.65 3.33 -16.71
CA VAL A 161 9.85 4.39 -17.34
C VAL A 161 9.94 5.70 -16.52
N PRO A 162 10.29 6.85 -17.13
CA PRO A 162 10.34 7.15 -18.56
C PRO A 162 11.68 6.91 -19.27
N MET A 163 12.71 6.43 -18.58
CA MET A 163 14.05 6.21 -19.14
C MET A 163 14.19 4.83 -19.78
N GLU A 164 15.03 4.74 -20.81
CA GLU A 164 15.40 3.47 -21.44
C GLU A 164 16.35 2.69 -20.54
N VAL A 165 16.01 1.43 -20.24
CA VAL A 165 16.87 0.51 -19.48
C VAL A 165 17.51 -0.54 -20.38
N MET A 166 18.72 -1.00 -20.02
CA MET A 166 19.42 -2.10 -20.70
C MET A 166 19.72 -3.27 -19.76
N GLY A 167 19.88 -4.47 -20.32
CA GLY A 167 20.42 -5.61 -19.59
C GLY A 167 21.02 -6.67 -20.50
N LEU A 168 21.70 -7.64 -19.89
CA LEU A 168 22.35 -8.74 -20.60
C LEU A 168 21.47 -9.99 -20.59
N MET A 169 21.52 -10.73 -21.70
CA MET A 169 20.81 -11.99 -21.88
C MET A 169 21.78 -13.16 -21.73
N LEU A 170 21.39 -14.12 -20.90
CA LEU A 170 22.14 -15.33 -20.60
C LEU A 170 21.46 -16.55 -21.20
N GLY A 171 22.26 -17.42 -21.81
CA GLY A 171 21.75 -18.61 -22.44
C GLY A 171 22.81 -19.41 -23.18
N GLU A 172 22.34 -20.14 -24.19
CA GLU A 172 23.16 -21.01 -25.01
C GLU A 172 22.79 -20.90 -26.49
N PHE A 173 23.79 -21.07 -27.35
CA PHE A 173 23.60 -21.26 -28.79
C PHE A 173 23.47 -22.77 -29.04
N VAL A 174 22.30 -23.22 -29.46
CA VAL A 174 22.00 -24.67 -29.58
C VAL A 174 22.51 -25.21 -30.91
N ASP A 175 22.16 -24.52 -31.98
CA ASP A 175 22.56 -24.77 -33.36
C ASP A 175 22.56 -23.44 -34.12
N ASP A 176 22.86 -23.44 -35.42
CA ASP A 176 22.96 -22.21 -36.23
C ASP A 176 21.63 -21.47 -36.40
N TYR A 177 20.50 -22.15 -36.17
CA TYR A 177 19.15 -21.59 -36.37
C TYR A 177 18.47 -21.22 -35.04
N THR A 178 19.05 -21.57 -33.90
CA THR A 178 18.36 -21.47 -32.61
C THR A 178 19.22 -20.83 -31.53
N VAL A 179 18.77 -19.68 -31.04
CA VAL A 179 19.32 -19.00 -29.85
C VAL A 179 18.37 -19.21 -28.68
N ARG A 180 18.87 -19.70 -27.55
CA ARG A 180 18.06 -19.96 -26.35
C ARG A 180 18.43 -18.99 -25.25
N VAL A 181 17.50 -18.11 -24.89
CA VAL A 181 17.63 -17.16 -23.77
C VAL A 181 16.94 -17.78 -22.54
N ILE A 182 17.76 -18.17 -21.56
CA ILE A 182 17.30 -18.85 -20.35
C ILE A 182 17.02 -17.83 -19.24
N ASP A 183 17.93 -16.87 -19.05
CA ASP A 183 17.80 -15.86 -18.01
C ASP A 183 18.29 -14.48 -18.50
N VAL A 184 17.93 -13.44 -17.76
CA VAL A 184 18.42 -12.08 -17.97
C VAL A 184 18.75 -11.43 -16.63
N PHE A 185 19.66 -10.47 -16.65
CA PHE A 185 19.87 -9.57 -15.52
C PHE A 185 20.00 -8.12 -15.99
N ALA A 186 19.58 -7.21 -15.12
CA ALA A 186 19.64 -5.78 -15.36
C ALA A 186 21.06 -5.26 -15.13
N MET A 187 21.52 -4.35 -15.98
CA MET A 187 22.76 -3.61 -15.73
C MET A 187 22.44 -2.32 -14.97
N PRO A 188 23.25 -1.93 -13.97
CA PRO A 188 23.11 -0.64 -13.31
C PRO A 188 23.33 0.47 -14.33
N GLN A 189 22.41 1.42 -14.39
CA GLN A 189 22.46 2.48 -15.38
C GLN A 189 23.47 3.56 -14.98
N SER A 190 24.40 3.85 -15.87
CA SER A 190 25.16 5.09 -15.87
C SER A 190 24.79 5.83 -17.16
N GLY A 191 23.83 6.74 -17.14
CA GLY A 191 23.45 7.47 -18.36
C GLY A 191 22.33 8.51 -18.20
N THR A 192 22.51 9.65 -18.88
CA THR A 192 21.52 10.73 -19.05
C THR A 192 20.39 10.32 -20.00
N GLY A 193 19.23 10.97 -19.90
CA GLY A 193 17.92 10.51 -20.42
C GLY A 193 17.72 10.26 -21.92
N VAL A 194 18.75 10.08 -22.75
CA VAL A 194 18.64 9.82 -24.20
C VAL A 194 19.60 8.72 -24.71
N SER A 195 20.52 8.19 -23.90
CA SER A 195 21.39 7.08 -24.33
C SER A 195 21.92 6.29 -23.15
N VAL A 196 22.01 4.98 -23.31
CA VAL A 196 22.63 4.11 -22.31
C VAL A 196 24.12 3.98 -22.65
N GLU A 197 25.00 4.61 -21.85
CA GLU A 197 26.45 4.46 -22.01
C GLU A 197 26.97 3.15 -21.39
N ALA A 198 28.04 2.65 -22.02
CA ALA A 198 28.96 1.56 -21.68
C ALA A 198 28.52 0.51 -20.65
N VAL A 199 28.45 -0.74 -21.12
CA VAL A 199 28.45 -1.95 -20.28
C VAL A 199 29.64 -1.89 -19.33
N ASP A 200 29.41 -1.86 -18.02
CA ASP A 200 30.48 -1.96 -17.03
C ASP A 200 31.03 -3.40 -17.01
N PRO A 201 32.26 -3.63 -17.52
CA PRO A 201 32.83 -4.97 -17.57
C PRO A 201 33.11 -5.53 -16.16
N VAL A 202 33.33 -4.67 -15.17
CA VAL A 202 33.59 -5.08 -13.78
C VAL A 202 32.32 -5.66 -13.18
N PHE A 203 31.19 -4.99 -13.36
CA PHE A 203 29.90 -5.48 -12.92
C PHE A 203 29.52 -6.78 -13.64
N GLN A 204 29.71 -6.84 -14.97
CA GLN A 204 29.41 -8.03 -15.76
C GLN A 204 30.21 -9.25 -15.27
N THR A 205 31.53 -9.15 -15.13
CA THR A 205 32.38 -10.28 -14.69
C THR A 205 32.00 -10.73 -13.29
N LYS A 206 31.82 -9.78 -12.36
CA LYS A 206 31.43 -10.10 -10.97
C LYS A 206 30.07 -10.82 -10.92
N MET A 207 29.08 -10.34 -11.68
CA MET A 207 27.76 -10.95 -11.74
C MET A 207 27.79 -12.35 -12.35
N LEU A 208 28.54 -12.54 -13.45
CA LEU A 208 28.73 -13.85 -14.06
C LEU A 208 29.40 -14.85 -13.10
N ASP A 209 30.39 -14.41 -12.31
CA ASP A 209 31.05 -15.28 -11.34
C ASP A 209 30.13 -15.65 -10.17
N MET A 210 29.28 -14.72 -9.70
CA MET A 210 28.25 -15.04 -8.70
C MET A 210 27.21 -16.03 -9.25
N LEU A 211 26.81 -15.88 -10.52
CA LEU A 211 25.87 -16.81 -11.15
C LEU A 211 26.46 -18.21 -11.31
N LYS A 212 27.74 -18.32 -11.70
CA LYS A 212 28.46 -19.61 -11.75
C LYS A 212 28.45 -20.33 -10.41
N GLN A 213 28.64 -19.61 -9.30
CA GLN A 213 28.57 -20.19 -7.95
C GLN A 213 27.19 -20.74 -7.60
N THR A 214 26.12 -20.14 -8.13
CA THR A 214 24.73 -20.61 -7.93
C THR A 214 24.32 -21.76 -8.85
N GLY A 215 25.26 -22.30 -9.65
CA GLY A 215 24.99 -23.37 -10.62
C GLY A 215 24.40 -22.88 -11.94
N ARG A 216 24.65 -21.62 -12.31
CA ARG A 216 24.24 -20.99 -13.57
C ARG A 216 25.47 -20.62 -14.43
N PRO A 217 26.00 -21.56 -15.23
CA PRO A 217 27.21 -21.35 -16.04
C PRO A 217 26.94 -20.77 -17.43
N GLU A 218 25.76 -20.21 -17.68
CA GLU A 218 25.35 -19.73 -19.01
C GLU A 218 26.21 -18.57 -19.51
N MET A 219 26.35 -18.50 -20.84
CA MET A 219 27.11 -17.46 -21.53
C MET A 219 26.22 -16.26 -21.89
N VAL A 220 26.82 -15.11 -22.16
CA VAL A 220 26.09 -13.96 -22.72
C VAL A 220 25.77 -14.24 -24.19
N VAL A 221 24.48 -14.31 -24.53
CA VAL A 221 23.97 -14.56 -25.90
C VAL A 221 23.53 -13.29 -26.62
N GLY A 222 23.40 -12.19 -25.89
CA GLY A 222 22.99 -10.89 -26.42
C GLY A 222 22.62 -9.92 -25.32
N TRP A 223 21.94 -8.85 -25.70
CA TRP A 223 21.50 -7.79 -24.80
C TRP A 223 20.08 -7.36 -25.15
N TYR A 224 19.39 -6.78 -24.18
CA TYR A 224 18.07 -6.21 -24.38
C TYR A 224 18.02 -4.78 -23.87
N HIS A 225 17.14 -3.97 -24.46
CA HIS A 225 16.80 -2.66 -23.93
C HIS A 225 15.31 -2.36 -24.13
N SER A 226 14.88 -1.21 -23.62
CA SER A 226 13.48 -0.78 -23.69
C SER A 226 13.33 0.56 -24.38
N HIS A 227 12.29 0.66 -25.21
CA HIS A 227 11.84 1.90 -25.86
C HIS A 227 10.42 2.21 -25.36
N PRO A 228 10.26 2.99 -24.28
CA PRO A 228 8.94 3.24 -23.70
C PRO A 228 8.07 4.09 -24.64
N GLY A 229 7.08 3.48 -25.31
CA GLY A 229 6.08 4.18 -26.12
C GLY A 229 6.48 4.45 -27.57
N PHE A 230 7.71 4.13 -27.98
CA PHE A 230 8.21 4.37 -29.35
C PHE A 230 8.12 3.13 -30.26
N GLY A 231 7.69 1.97 -29.75
CA GLY A 231 7.73 0.70 -30.49
C GLY A 231 9.14 0.11 -30.61
N CYS A 232 9.27 -1.03 -31.31
CA CYS A 232 10.54 -1.77 -31.41
C CYS A 232 11.30 -1.41 -32.70
N TRP A 233 12.44 -0.73 -32.57
CA TRP A 233 13.42 -0.47 -33.64
C TRP A 233 14.81 -0.22 -33.02
N LEU A 234 15.87 -0.11 -33.83
CA LEU A 234 17.21 0.22 -33.33
C LEU A 234 17.58 1.65 -33.73
N SER A 235 17.98 2.48 -32.77
CA SER A 235 18.57 3.79 -33.04
C SER A 235 20.00 3.68 -33.57
N SER A 236 20.57 4.78 -34.05
CA SER A 236 21.99 4.81 -34.45
C SER A 236 22.94 4.45 -33.30
N VAL A 237 22.57 4.79 -32.06
CA VAL A 237 23.32 4.42 -30.85
C VAL A 237 23.21 2.91 -30.60
N ASP A 238 22.00 2.35 -30.73
CA ASP A 238 21.78 0.91 -30.55
C ASP A 238 22.52 0.08 -31.59
N ILE A 239 22.60 0.57 -32.84
CA ILE A 239 23.37 -0.06 -33.91
C ILE A 239 24.86 -0.11 -33.56
N ASN A 240 25.44 0.98 -33.05
CA ASN A 240 26.85 1.01 -32.64
C ASN A 240 27.14 0.07 -31.45
N THR A 241 26.22 0.01 -30.49
CA THR A 241 26.31 -0.90 -29.34
C THR A 241 26.20 -2.36 -29.80
N GLN A 242 25.25 -2.67 -30.68
CA GLN A 242 25.10 -4.01 -31.25
C GLN A 242 26.33 -4.43 -32.06
N GLN A 243 26.93 -3.52 -32.84
CA GLN A 243 28.17 -3.81 -33.58
C GLN A 243 29.32 -4.20 -32.65
N SER A 244 29.39 -3.60 -31.47
CA SER A 244 30.39 -3.94 -30.44
C SER A 244 30.15 -5.34 -29.86
N PHE A 245 28.89 -5.73 -29.62
CA PHE A 245 28.55 -7.09 -29.19
C PHE A 245 28.76 -8.14 -30.29
N GLU A 246 28.49 -7.80 -31.56
CA GLU A 246 28.74 -8.68 -32.71
C GLU A 246 30.23 -8.93 -32.94
N ALA A 247 31.11 -7.98 -32.59
CA ALA A 247 32.55 -8.18 -32.63
C ALA A 247 33.05 -9.23 -31.60
N LEU A 248 32.36 -9.35 -30.46
CA LEU A 248 32.64 -10.37 -29.45
C LEU A 248 32.02 -11.72 -29.86
N ASN A 249 30.78 -11.70 -30.35
CA ASN A 249 30.09 -12.88 -30.85
C ASN A 249 29.19 -12.51 -32.02
N GLN A 250 29.50 -13.05 -33.21
CA GLN A 250 28.77 -12.77 -34.45
C GLN A 250 27.27 -13.10 -34.37
N ARG A 251 26.85 -13.95 -33.43
CA ARG A 251 25.45 -14.35 -33.24
C ARG A 251 24.71 -13.57 -32.15
N ALA A 252 25.32 -12.52 -31.59
CA ALA A 252 24.68 -11.67 -30.60
C ALA A 252 23.32 -11.14 -31.10
N VAL A 253 22.31 -11.16 -30.25
CA VAL A 253 20.96 -10.67 -30.56
C VAL A 253 20.65 -9.42 -29.73
N ALA A 254 20.06 -8.41 -30.36
CA ALA A 254 19.50 -7.24 -29.69
C ALA A 254 17.98 -7.41 -29.53
N VAL A 255 17.46 -7.38 -28.30
CA VAL A 255 16.02 -7.47 -28.03
C VAL A 255 15.48 -6.13 -27.56
N VAL A 256 14.39 -5.66 -28.19
CA VAL A 256 13.74 -4.39 -27.84
C VAL A 256 12.36 -4.65 -27.27
N VAL A 257 12.10 -4.14 -26.07
CA VAL A 257 10.82 -4.31 -25.35
C VAL A 257 10.15 -2.96 -25.15
N ASP A 258 8.88 -2.83 -25.53
CA ASP A 258 8.08 -1.65 -25.21
C ASP A 258 7.11 -1.96 -24.04
N PRO A 259 7.42 -1.52 -22.80
CA PRO A 259 6.59 -1.80 -21.62
C PRO A 259 5.32 -0.94 -21.55
N ILE A 260 5.16 0.07 -22.42
CA ILE A 260 3.98 0.95 -22.43
C ILE A 260 2.95 0.42 -23.41
N GLN A 261 3.35 0.08 -24.64
CA GLN A 261 2.44 -0.49 -25.64
C GLN A 261 2.08 -1.95 -25.34
N SER A 262 2.87 -2.65 -24.53
CA SER A 262 2.56 -4.00 -24.05
C SER A 262 1.35 -3.98 -23.12
N VAL A 263 0.19 -4.40 -23.64
CA VAL A 263 -1.08 -4.52 -22.91
C VAL A 263 -1.46 -5.99 -22.70
N LYS A 264 -2.41 -6.24 -21.78
CA LYS A 264 -2.91 -7.59 -21.51
C LYS A 264 -3.46 -8.23 -22.80
N GLY A 265 -2.74 -9.23 -23.31
CA GLY A 265 -3.08 -9.96 -24.54
C GLY A 265 -2.02 -9.88 -25.64
N LYS A 266 -1.19 -8.83 -25.67
CA LYS A 266 -0.09 -8.70 -26.63
C LYS A 266 1.12 -8.01 -26.00
N VAL A 267 2.23 -8.73 -25.92
CA VAL A 267 3.53 -8.17 -25.55
C VAL A 267 4.21 -7.65 -26.81
N VAL A 268 4.61 -6.38 -26.79
CA VAL A 268 5.34 -5.72 -27.88
C VAL A 268 6.83 -5.93 -27.64
N ILE A 269 7.40 -6.88 -28.36
CA ILE A 269 8.80 -7.30 -28.29
C ILE A 269 9.26 -7.74 -29.68
N ASP A 270 10.46 -7.36 -30.06
CA ASP A 270 11.09 -7.77 -31.31
C ASP A 270 12.59 -7.99 -31.08
N ALA A 271 13.20 -8.82 -31.91
CA ALA A 271 14.61 -9.18 -31.84
C ALA A 271 15.28 -8.83 -33.17
N PHE A 272 16.44 -8.19 -33.10
CA PHE A 272 17.15 -7.68 -34.27
C PHE A 272 18.61 -8.15 -34.30
N ARG A 273 19.15 -8.21 -35.52
CA ARG A 273 20.59 -8.36 -35.79
C ARG A 273 21.00 -7.49 -36.98
N LEU A 274 22.24 -7.01 -37.00
CA LEU A 274 22.73 -6.14 -38.06
C LEU A 274 22.98 -6.90 -39.36
N ILE A 275 22.93 -6.16 -40.46
CA ILE A 275 23.31 -6.59 -41.80
C ILE A 275 24.69 -6.00 -42.10
N ASN A 276 25.61 -6.82 -42.62
CA ASN A 276 26.90 -6.30 -43.06
C ASN A 276 26.71 -5.32 -44.24
N PRO A 277 27.12 -4.04 -44.12
CA PRO A 277 26.92 -3.04 -45.17
C PRO A 277 27.64 -3.38 -46.47
N GLN A 278 28.72 -4.16 -46.42
CA GLN A 278 29.45 -4.61 -47.62
C GLN A 278 28.57 -5.49 -48.53
N MET A 279 27.71 -6.32 -47.95
CA MET A 279 26.79 -7.18 -48.71
C MET A 279 25.73 -6.36 -49.44
N LEU A 280 25.25 -5.28 -48.80
CA LEU A 280 24.26 -4.38 -49.40
C LEU A 280 24.85 -3.61 -50.59
N MET A 281 26.11 -3.19 -50.52
CA MET A 281 26.81 -2.53 -51.63
C MET A 281 27.05 -3.47 -52.82
N LEU A 282 27.20 -4.77 -52.56
CA LEU A 282 27.32 -5.81 -53.57
C LEU A 282 25.96 -6.22 -54.19
N GLY A 283 24.85 -5.65 -53.70
CA GLY A 283 23.50 -5.96 -54.18
C GLY A 283 23.07 -7.41 -53.93
N GLN A 284 23.76 -8.13 -53.04
CA GLN A 284 23.41 -9.49 -52.65
C GLN A 284 22.36 -9.44 -51.55
N GLU A 285 21.36 -10.32 -51.62
CA GLU A 285 20.40 -10.44 -50.52
C GLU A 285 21.13 -10.98 -49.27
N PRO A 286 20.97 -10.32 -48.11
CA PRO A 286 21.78 -10.63 -46.93
C PRO A 286 21.40 -11.93 -46.24
N ARG A 287 20.27 -12.54 -46.61
CA ARG A 287 19.78 -13.78 -46.01
C ARG A 287 19.21 -14.72 -47.07
N GLN A 288 19.43 -16.01 -46.91
CA GLN A 288 18.79 -17.02 -47.73
C GLN A 288 17.38 -17.29 -47.20
N THR A 289 16.36 -17.29 -48.07
CA THR A 289 14.99 -17.60 -47.66
C THR A 289 14.71 -19.09 -47.83
N THR A 290 14.91 -19.89 -46.79
CA THR A 290 14.55 -21.33 -46.82
C THR A 290 13.14 -21.61 -46.27
N SER A 291 12.58 -20.68 -45.48
CA SER A 291 11.27 -20.84 -44.83
C SER A 291 10.39 -19.58 -44.87
N ASN A 292 9.06 -19.78 -44.77
CA ASN A 292 8.08 -18.70 -44.75
C ASN A 292 7.93 -18.02 -43.38
N ILE A 293 8.60 -18.54 -42.34
CA ILE A 293 8.42 -18.12 -40.95
C ILE A 293 8.85 -16.66 -40.76
N GLY A 294 9.96 -16.26 -41.38
CA GLY A 294 10.47 -14.88 -41.34
C GLY A 294 9.59 -13.84 -42.05
N HIS A 295 8.56 -14.24 -42.82
CA HIS A 295 7.66 -13.33 -43.55
C HIS A 295 6.24 -13.25 -42.95
N LEU A 296 5.95 -14.00 -41.88
CA LEU A 296 4.62 -14.03 -41.25
C LEU A 296 4.25 -12.71 -40.55
N ASN A 297 5.24 -12.00 -40.01
CA ASN A 297 5.03 -10.75 -39.29
C ASN A 297 5.31 -9.55 -40.20
N LYS A 298 4.27 -8.75 -40.48
CA LYS A 298 4.45 -7.50 -41.21
C LYS A 298 5.15 -6.48 -40.30
N PRO A 299 6.27 -5.87 -40.74
CA PRO A 299 6.96 -4.89 -39.93
C PRO A 299 6.14 -3.61 -39.76
N SER A 300 6.37 -2.90 -38.65
CA SER A 300 5.78 -1.59 -38.44
C SER A 300 6.37 -0.57 -39.41
N ILE A 301 5.55 0.41 -39.84
CA ILE A 301 6.01 1.48 -40.74
C ILE A 301 7.15 2.27 -40.09
N GLN A 302 7.07 2.48 -38.77
CA GLN A 302 8.09 3.16 -37.98
C GLN A 302 9.44 2.41 -38.02
N ALA A 303 9.45 1.08 -37.82
CA ALA A 303 10.69 0.30 -37.94
C ALA A 303 11.29 0.34 -39.36
N LEU A 304 10.44 0.38 -40.40
CA LEU A 304 10.89 0.51 -41.78
C LEU A 304 11.55 1.88 -42.05
N ILE A 305 11.03 2.97 -41.48
CA ILE A 305 11.62 4.31 -41.57
C ILE A 305 13.01 4.33 -40.92
N HIS A 306 13.18 3.63 -39.79
CA HIS A 306 14.44 3.55 -39.04
C HIS A 306 15.45 2.52 -39.59
N GLY A 307 15.20 1.95 -40.78
CA GLY A 307 16.21 1.17 -41.49
C GLY A 307 16.12 -0.35 -41.34
N LEU A 308 14.97 -0.88 -40.91
CA LEU A 308 14.68 -2.31 -41.01
C LEU A 308 14.80 -2.78 -42.47
N ASN A 309 15.46 -3.92 -42.68
CA ASN A 309 15.86 -4.50 -43.96
C ASN A 309 16.93 -3.70 -44.73
N ARG A 310 17.53 -2.67 -44.13
CA ARG A 310 18.69 -1.94 -44.68
C ARG A 310 19.92 -2.07 -43.80
N HIS A 311 19.78 -1.76 -42.51
CA HIS A 311 20.87 -1.83 -41.53
C HIS A 311 20.77 -3.06 -40.62
N TYR A 312 19.56 -3.54 -40.37
CA TYR A 312 19.29 -4.70 -39.51
C TYR A 312 18.03 -5.43 -39.99
N TYR A 313 17.84 -6.67 -39.56
CA TYR A 313 16.65 -7.48 -39.82
C TYR A 313 16.01 -7.97 -38.53
N SER A 314 14.72 -8.29 -38.57
CA SER A 314 13.97 -8.91 -37.46
C SER A 314 14.12 -10.43 -37.49
N ILE A 315 14.21 -11.02 -36.29
CA ILE A 315 14.31 -12.45 -36.01
C ILE A 315 13.02 -12.90 -35.32
N ALA A 316 12.50 -14.08 -35.70
CA ALA A 316 11.29 -14.61 -35.08
C ALA A 316 11.54 -15.01 -33.61
N ILE A 317 10.70 -14.50 -32.71
CA ILE A 317 10.72 -14.87 -31.28
C ILE A 317 9.69 -15.95 -31.03
N ASN A 318 10.08 -16.99 -30.30
CA ASN A 318 9.18 -17.99 -29.77
C ASN A 318 9.35 -18.13 -28.25
N TYR A 319 8.30 -18.57 -27.56
CA TYR A 319 8.30 -18.70 -26.11
C TYR A 319 8.34 -20.16 -25.69
N ARG A 320 9.34 -20.53 -24.90
CA ARG A 320 9.39 -21.86 -24.29
C ARG A 320 8.75 -21.81 -22.92
N LYS A 321 7.69 -22.60 -22.74
CA LYS A 321 6.99 -22.77 -21.46
C LYS A 321 7.09 -24.22 -21.04
N ASN A 322 7.59 -24.47 -19.83
CA ASN A 322 7.56 -25.80 -19.25
C ASN A 322 6.19 -26.11 -18.65
N GLU A 323 5.78 -27.39 -18.59
CA GLU A 323 4.50 -27.77 -17.97
C GLU A 323 4.39 -27.31 -16.51
N LEU A 324 5.50 -27.38 -15.77
CA LEU A 324 5.57 -26.92 -14.38
C LEU A 324 5.35 -25.41 -14.27
N GLU A 325 6.00 -24.63 -15.15
CA GLU A 325 5.82 -23.17 -15.22
C GLU A 325 4.38 -22.83 -15.58
N GLN A 326 3.80 -23.53 -16.56
CA GLN A 326 2.42 -23.33 -16.96
C GLN A 326 1.45 -23.64 -15.81
N LYS A 327 1.63 -24.75 -15.10
CA LYS A 327 0.81 -25.09 -13.92
C LYS A 327 0.97 -24.06 -12.80
N MET A 328 2.19 -23.60 -12.52
CA MET A 328 2.47 -22.56 -11.52
C MET A 328 1.82 -21.22 -11.89
N LEU A 329 2.00 -20.75 -13.13
CA LEU A 329 1.43 -19.51 -13.62
C LEU A 329 -0.11 -19.57 -13.68
N LEU A 330 -0.69 -20.73 -14.03
CA LEU A 330 -2.13 -20.94 -13.97
C LEU A 330 -2.67 -20.90 -12.54
N ASN A 331 -1.91 -21.38 -11.54
CA ASN A 331 -2.32 -21.32 -10.15
C ASN A 331 -2.38 -19.87 -9.62
N LEU A 332 -1.53 -18.96 -10.08
CA LEU A 332 -1.59 -17.53 -9.70
C LEU A 332 -2.90 -16.86 -10.12
N HIS A 333 -3.51 -17.31 -11.22
CA HIS A 333 -4.80 -16.80 -11.68
C HIS A 333 -6.00 -17.49 -11.04
N LYS A 334 -5.80 -18.56 -10.26
CA LYS A 334 -6.90 -19.21 -9.55
C LYS A 334 -7.33 -18.34 -8.38
N LYS A 335 -8.61 -17.99 -8.34
CA LYS A 335 -9.21 -17.37 -7.17
C LYS A 335 -9.16 -18.35 -5.99
N ASN A 336 -9.06 -17.83 -4.77
CA ASN A 336 -9.19 -18.63 -3.56
C ASN A 336 -10.51 -19.41 -3.58
N TRP A 337 -10.46 -20.71 -3.30
CA TRP A 337 -11.65 -21.58 -3.33
C TRP A 337 -12.74 -21.12 -2.35
N THR A 338 -12.34 -20.45 -1.25
CA THR A 338 -13.24 -19.90 -0.24
C THR A 338 -14.11 -18.77 -0.76
N HIS A 339 -13.68 -18.03 -1.79
CA HIS A 339 -14.45 -16.92 -2.36
C HIS A 339 -15.80 -17.39 -2.95
N GLY A 340 -15.92 -18.66 -3.36
CA GLY A 340 -17.20 -19.23 -3.81
C GLY A 340 -18.15 -19.62 -2.67
N LEU A 341 -17.66 -19.63 -1.44
CA LEU A 341 -18.39 -20.02 -0.22
C LEU A 341 -18.61 -18.83 0.72
N THR A 342 -18.10 -17.64 0.40
CA THR A 342 -18.41 -16.44 1.18
C THR A 342 -19.81 -15.95 0.82
N LEU A 343 -20.68 -15.84 1.82
CA LEU A 343 -21.96 -15.16 1.68
C LEU A 343 -21.74 -13.66 1.86
N PRO A 344 -22.11 -12.81 0.89
CA PRO A 344 -22.15 -11.36 1.12
C PRO A 344 -23.22 -11.03 2.17
N ASN A 345 -23.09 -9.88 2.81
CA ASN A 345 -24.07 -9.40 3.79
C ASN A 345 -25.45 -9.23 3.13
N PHE A 346 -26.49 -9.82 3.74
CA PHE A 346 -27.86 -9.80 3.22
C PHE A 346 -28.43 -8.37 3.16
N SER A 347 -28.07 -7.52 4.12
CA SER A 347 -28.56 -6.13 4.14
C SER A 347 -28.02 -5.37 2.94
N GLU A 348 -26.70 -5.41 2.73
CA GLU A 348 -26.03 -4.74 1.61
C GLU A 348 -26.51 -5.28 0.26
N HIS A 349 -26.71 -6.60 0.14
CA HIS A 349 -27.21 -7.20 -1.09
C HIS A 349 -28.67 -6.79 -1.39
N THR A 350 -29.49 -6.63 -0.35
CA THR A 350 -30.87 -6.14 -0.50
C THR A 350 -30.91 -4.68 -0.93
N GLU A 351 -30.07 -3.84 -0.33
CA GLU A 351 -29.92 -2.43 -0.73
C GLU A 351 -29.40 -2.29 -2.18
N LEU A 352 -28.44 -3.14 -2.58
CA LEU A 352 -27.95 -3.21 -3.95
C LEU A 352 -29.04 -3.62 -4.93
N ASN A 353 -29.84 -4.64 -4.60
CA ASN A 353 -30.98 -5.06 -5.41
C ASN A 353 -32.02 -3.93 -5.55
N GLU A 354 -32.36 -3.26 -4.44
CA GLU A 354 -33.30 -2.14 -4.46
C GLU A 354 -32.79 -0.99 -5.34
N LYS A 355 -31.50 -0.66 -5.23
CA LYS A 355 -30.86 0.37 -6.05
C LYS A 355 -30.85 0.00 -7.54
N SER A 356 -30.50 -1.24 -7.88
CA SER A 356 -30.49 -1.73 -9.27
C SER A 356 -31.89 -1.74 -9.88
N VAL A 357 -32.92 -2.13 -9.12
CA VAL A 357 -34.32 -2.11 -9.60
C VAL A 357 -34.82 -0.67 -9.79
N LYS A 358 -34.47 0.25 -8.88
CA LYS A 358 -34.77 1.70 -9.04
C LYS A 358 -34.09 2.28 -10.27
N ALA A 359 -32.82 1.92 -10.53
CA ALA A 359 -32.11 2.33 -11.73
C ALA A 359 -32.77 1.77 -13.00
N MET A 360 -33.15 0.49 -13.00
CA MET A 360 -33.88 -0.13 -14.11
C MET A 360 -35.23 0.54 -14.38
N LEU A 361 -35.95 0.99 -13.36
CA LEU A 361 -37.18 1.78 -13.54
C LEU A 361 -36.91 3.06 -14.34
N THR A 362 -35.90 3.83 -13.95
CA THR A 362 -35.54 5.07 -14.65
C THR A 362 -35.08 4.82 -16.09
N LEU A 363 -34.32 3.74 -16.32
CA LEU A 363 -33.87 3.35 -17.65
C LEU A 363 -35.03 2.81 -18.51
N ALA A 364 -36.03 2.15 -17.92
CA ALA A 364 -37.21 1.67 -18.62
C ALA A 364 -38.13 2.83 -19.05
N GLU A 365 -38.27 3.87 -18.23
CA GLU A 365 -38.95 5.11 -18.61
C GLU A 365 -38.20 5.83 -19.75
N ALA A 366 -36.87 5.92 -19.65
CA ALA A 366 -36.03 6.48 -20.71
C ALA A 366 -36.10 5.65 -22.01
N TYR A 367 -36.14 4.32 -21.92
CA TYR A 367 -36.30 3.43 -23.06
C TYR A 367 -37.67 3.61 -23.72
N ASN A 368 -38.75 3.68 -22.94
CA ASN A 368 -40.10 3.95 -23.47
C ASN A 368 -40.16 5.28 -24.22
N LYS A 369 -39.57 6.34 -23.64
CA LYS A 369 -39.45 7.63 -24.31
C LYS A 369 -38.59 7.53 -25.58
N SER A 370 -37.51 6.75 -25.52
CA SER A 370 -36.62 6.52 -26.65
C SER A 370 -37.32 5.84 -27.83
N VAL A 371 -38.15 4.82 -27.57
CA VAL A 371 -38.93 4.08 -28.57
C VAL A 371 -40.04 4.95 -29.19
N GLN A 372 -40.68 5.81 -28.39
CA GLN A 372 -41.69 6.76 -28.91
C GLN A 372 -41.06 7.75 -29.90
N GLU A 373 -39.90 8.31 -29.55
CA GLU A 373 -39.15 9.23 -30.41
C GLU A 373 -38.55 8.53 -31.65
N GLU A 374 -38.17 7.25 -31.54
CA GLU A 374 -37.65 6.44 -32.66
C GLU A 374 -38.64 6.36 -33.83
N SER A 375 -39.94 6.27 -33.53
CA SER A 375 -41.00 6.25 -34.55
C SER A 375 -41.13 7.53 -35.39
N THR A 376 -40.53 8.64 -34.93
CA THR A 376 -40.63 9.96 -35.57
C THR A 376 -39.39 10.36 -36.37
N MET A 377 -38.33 9.55 -36.34
CA MET A 377 -37.00 9.90 -36.87
C MET A 377 -36.62 9.13 -38.14
N THR A 378 -35.74 9.70 -38.95
CA THR A 378 -35.20 9.06 -40.16
C THR A 378 -34.06 8.07 -39.82
N PRO A 379 -33.79 7.07 -40.67
CA PRO A 379 -32.75 6.06 -40.42
C PRO A 379 -31.32 6.59 -40.30
N GLU A 380 -31.01 7.77 -40.84
CA GLU A 380 -29.69 8.42 -40.68
C GLU A 380 -29.56 9.15 -39.33
N GLN A 381 -30.66 9.75 -38.86
CA GLN A 381 -30.75 10.36 -37.53
C GLN A 381 -30.70 9.29 -36.42
N LEU A 382 -31.26 8.10 -36.65
CA LEU A 382 -31.18 6.98 -35.71
C LEU A 382 -29.74 6.49 -35.49
N LYS A 383 -28.90 6.45 -36.53
CA LYS A 383 -27.50 6.02 -36.43
C LYS A 383 -26.62 6.99 -35.61
N THR A 384 -26.98 8.27 -35.57
CA THR A 384 -26.20 9.32 -34.87
C THR A 384 -26.79 9.71 -33.50
N ARG A 385 -28.01 9.26 -33.19
CA ARG A 385 -28.78 9.62 -31.99
C ARG A 385 -28.08 9.30 -30.65
N HIS A 386 -27.44 8.13 -30.58
CA HIS A 386 -26.81 7.63 -29.34
C HIS A 386 -25.35 8.07 -29.20
N VAL A 387 -24.85 8.92 -30.09
CA VAL A 387 -23.51 9.50 -29.96
C VAL A 387 -23.55 10.60 -28.90
N GLY A 388 -22.91 10.36 -27.76
CA GLY A 388 -22.86 11.30 -26.63
C GLY A 388 -24.08 11.26 -25.69
N LYS A 389 -25.03 10.34 -25.91
CA LYS A 389 -26.17 10.09 -25.00
C LYS A 389 -26.20 8.62 -24.59
N GLN A 390 -26.64 8.36 -23.36
CA GLN A 390 -26.76 7.00 -22.84
C GLN A 390 -27.80 6.21 -23.66
N ASP A 391 -27.42 5.04 -24.18
CA ASP A 391 -28.37 4.11 -24.81
C ASP A 391 -29.11 3.33 -23.71
N PRO A 392 -30.41 3.62 -23.48
CA PRO A 392 -31.15 3.02 -22.38
C PRO A 392 -31.36 1.51 -22.58
N LYS A 393 -31.37 1.01 -23.82
CA LYS A 393 -31.55 -0.42 -24.10
C LYS A 393 -30.34 -1.23 -23.60
N ARG A 394 -29.14 -0.82 -24.03
CA ARG A 394 -27.90 -1.49 -23.66
C ARG A 394 -27.66 -1.47 -22.15
N HIS A 395 -27.96 -0.35 -21.48
CA HIS A 395 -27.79 -0.24 -20.03
C HIS A 395 -28.84 -1.03 -19.23
N LEU A 396 -30.05 -1.22 -19.78
CA LEU A 396 -31.03 -2.14 -19.20
C LEU A 396 -30.52 -3.59 -19.28
N GLU A 397 -29.97 -4.00 -20.42
CA GLU A 397 -29.38 -5.34 -20.59
C GLU A 397 -28.20 -5.56 -19.63
N GLU A 398 -27.25 -4.62 -19.56
CA GLU A 398 -26.10 -4.69 -18.63
C GLU A 398 -26.55 -4.75 -17.15
N SER A 399 -27.49 -3.89 -16.74
CA SER A 399 -28.00 -3.88 -15.35
C SER A 399 -28.76 -5.16 -14.98
N LEU A 400 -29.46 -5.74 -15.96
CA LEU A 400 -30.20 -6.99 -15.79
C LEU A 400 -29.25 -8.19 -15.66
N GLU A 401 -28.20 -8.26 -16.49
CA GLU A 401 -27.18 -9.31 -16.43
C GLU A 401 -26.45 -9.31 -15.08
N ASP A 402 -26.04 -8.14 -14.60
CA ASP A 402 -25.39 -7.98 -13.29
C ASP A 402 -26.32 -8.39 -12.14
N MET A 403 -27.58 -7.93 -12.16
CA MET A 403 -28.55 -8.28 -11.12
C MET A 403 -28.84 -9.78 -11.12
N MET A 404 -29.04 -10.40 -12.28
CA MET A 404 -29.30 -11.83 -12.37
C MET A 404 -28.10 -12.65 -11.90
N SER A 405 -26.88 -12.29 -12.33
CA SER A 405 -25.65 -12.99 -11.94
C SER A 405 -25.48 -13.01 -10.42
N ASN A 406 -25.61 -11.86 -9.77
CA ASN A 406 -25.46 -11.74 -8.32
C ASN A 406 -26.54 -12.54 -7.56
N ASN A 407 -27.81 -12.43 -7.96
CA ASN A 407 -28.91 -13.14 -7.31
C ASN A 407 -28.84 -14.66 -7.51
N ILE A 408 -28.47 -15.13 -8.71
CA ILE A 408 -28.32 -16.57 -9.00
C ILE A 408 -27.18 -17.16 -8.17
N VAL A 409 -26.03 -16.49 -8.11
CA VAL A 409 -24.90 -16.92 -7.29
C VAL A 409 -25.29 -16.96 -5.81
N MET A 410 -25.94 -15.90 -5.30
CA MET A 410 -26.39 -15.87 -3.91
C MET A 410 -27.37 -17.01 -3.58
N ALA A 411 -28.37 -17.24 -4.44
CA ALA A 411 -29.35 -18.31 -4.25
C ALA A 411 -28.69 -19.70 -4.28
N LEU A 412 -27.75 -19.93 -5.20
CA LEU A 412 -27.01 -21.19 -5.29
C LEU A 412 -26.13 -21.42 -4.06
N VAL A 413 -25.41 -20.39 -3.61
CA VAL A 413 -24.56 -20.49 -2.41
C VAL A 413 -25.42 -20.81 -1.20
N LEU A 414 -26.57 -20.15 -1.03
CA LEU A 414 -27.53 -20.44 0.05
C LEU A 414 -28.08 -21.87 -0.01
N LEU A 415 -28.43 -22.37 -1.19
CA LEU A 415 -28.86 -23.76 -1.38
C LEU A 415 -27.76 -24.75 -1.02
N VAL A 416 -26.50 -24.47 -1.39
CA VAL A 416 -25.36 -25.31 -1.02
C VAL A 416 -25.15 -25.30 0.50
N PHE A 417 -25.18 -24.13 1.14
CA PHE A 417 -25.09 -24.04 2.61
C PHE A 417 -26.22 -24.79 3.30
N TYR A 418 -27.46 -24.60 2.85
CA TYR A 418 -28.62 -25.28 3.42
C TYR A 418 -28.48 -26.80 3.34
N ASN A 419 -28.11 -27.35 2.18
CA ASN A 419 -27.95 -28.80 2.02
C ASN A 419 -26.74 -29.37 2.79
N VAL A 420 -25.64 -28.62 2.88
CA VAL A 420 -24.45 -29.03 3.66
C VAL A 420 -24.73 -28.99 5.16
N LEU A 421 -25.48 -28.00 5.64
CA LEU A 421 -25.93 -27.91 7.03
C LEU A 421 -26.95 -29.01 7.37
N TRP A 422 -27.92 -29.28 6.48
CA TRP A 422 -28.91 -30.36 6.65
C TRP A 422 -28.28 -31.76 6.66
N SER A 423 -27.16 -31.95 5.96
CA SER A 423 -26.42 -33.21 5.94
C SER A 423 -25.64 -33.49 7.23
N LYS A 424 -25.50 -32.51 8.15
CA LYS A 424 -24.52 -32.56 9.24
C LYS A 424 -25.04 -32.59 10.68
N ASN A 425 -26.35 -32.64 10.94
CA ASN A 425 -27.01 -33.29 12.11
C ASN A 425 -28.34 -32.63 12.49
N ASP A 426 -29.20 -33.45 13.11
CA ASP A 426 -30.15 -33.10 14.17
C ASP A 426 -30.06 -31.67 14.71
N ILE A 427 -30.96 -30.80 14.25
CA ILE A 427 -31.08 -29.41 14.70
C ILE A 427 -32.56 -29.13 15.03
N THR A 428 -33.07 -29.80 16.06
CA THR A 428 -34.15 -29.25 16.90
C THR A 428 -33.59 -28.51 18.13
N SER A 429 -32.28 -28.61 18.40
CA SER A 429 -31.59 -27.93 19.50
C SER A 429 -31.09 -26.51 19.15
N TYR A 430 -30.85 -26.19 17.87
CA TYR A 430 -30.29 -24.88 17.48
C TYR A 430 -31.35 -23.81 17.11
N LEU A 431 -32.64 -24.18 16.99
CA LEU A 431 -33.73 -23.21 16.77
C LEU A 431 -34.29 -22.61 18.07
N GLN A 432 -33.76 -23.02 19.23
CA GLN A 432 -33.81 -22.20 20.43
C GLN A 432 -32.55 -21.32 20.45
N THR A 433 -32.49 -20.33 19.55
CA THR A 433 -31.75 -19.11 19.85
C THR A 433 -32.47 -18.43 21.01
N SER A 434 -32.13 -18.90 22.21
CA SER A 434 -32.12 -18.10 23.42
C SER A 434 -31.50 -16.75 23.07
N THR A 435 -32.23 -15.69 23.34
CA THR A 435 -31.70 -14.34 23.48
C THR A 435 -30.68 -14.36 24.62
N TYR A 436 -29.47 -14.85 24.37
CA TYR A 436 -28.34 -14.61 25.24
C TYR A 436 -28.02 -13.13 25.13
N SER A 437 -28.47 -12.37 26.14
CA SER A 437 -27.99 -11.03 26.44
C SER A 437 -26.48 -11.14 26.69
N TYR A 438 -25.67 -10.96 25.65
CA TYR A 438 -24.22 -10.81 25.82
C TYR A 438 -23.99 -9.56 26.66
N LYS A 439 -23.50 -9.76 27.88
CA LYS A 439 -23.05 -8.65 28.72
C LYS A 439 -21.90 -7.94 27.98
N PRO A 440 -21.92 -6.60 27.85
CA PRO A 440 -20.83 -5.88 27.20
C PRO A 440 -19.51 -6.18 27.91
N LYS A 441 -18.44 -6.38 27.12
CA LYS A 441 -17.10 -6.57 27.68
C LYS A 441 -16.56 -5.21 28.13
N THR A 442 -15.95 -5.18 29.30
CA THR A 442 -15.56 -3.94 29.98
C THR A 442 -14.05 -3.78 30.02
N VAL A 443 -13.54 -2.60 29.65
CA VAL A 443 -12.11 -2.29 29.64
C VAL A 443 -11.81 -1.07 30.50
N ALA A 444 -10.89 -1.19 31.45
CA ALA A 444 -10.33 -0.06 32.19
C ALA A 444 -9.10 0.47 31.47
N ILE A 445 -9.02 1.78 31.27
CA ILE A 445 -7.87 2.48 30.72
C ILE A 445 -7.33 3.42 31.80
N ILE A 446 -6.08 3.25 32.20
CA ILE A 446 -5.45 4.04 33.26
C ILE A 446 -4.49 5.05 32.62
N GLY A 447 -4.88 6.33 32.63
CA GLY A 447 -4.19 7.46 32.03
C GLY A 447 -4.88 8.00 30.78
N ALA A 448 -5.14 9.30 30.71
CA ALA A 448 -5.78 10.00 29.58
C ALA A 448 -4.77 10.78 28.71
N GLY A 449 -3.58 10.21 28.50
CA GLY A 449 -2.59 10.73 27.54
C GLY A 449 -2.82 10.24 26.10
N ALA A 450 -1.82 10.43 25.22
CA ALA A 450 -1.88 9.97 23.83
C ALA A 450 -2.21 8.46 23.71
N GLY A 451 -1.55 7.61 24.51
CA GLY A 451 -1.82 6.16 24.53
C GLY A 451 -3.24 5.82 24.98
N GLY A 452 -3.64 6.24 26.18
CA GLY A 452 -4.95 5.85 26.73
C GLY A 452 -6.15 6.39 25.94
N THR A 453 -6.07 7.64 25.45
CA THR A 453 -7.16 8.21 24.64
C THR A 453 -7.27 7.57 23.26
N SER A 454 -6.13 7.27 22.61
CA SER A 454 -6.14 6.54 21.35
C SER A 454 -6.59 5.08 21.52
N ALA A 455 -6.22 4.40 22.61
CA ALA A 455 -6.72 3.06 22.93
C ALA A 455 -8.24 3.03 23.04
N ALA A 456 -8.84 4.01 23.74
CA ALA A 456 -10.29 4.14 23.85
C ALA A 456 -10.95 4.32 22.47
N TYR A 457 -10.39 5.23 21.66
CA TYR A 457 -10.86 5.46 20.29
C TYR A 457 -10.77 4.19 19.43
N PHE A 458 -9.62 3.50 19.40
CA PHE A 458 -9.46 2.29 18.62
C PHE A 458 -10.33 1.13 19.11
N LEU A 459 -10.62 1.01 20.41
CA LEU A 459 -11.58 0.03 20.93
C LEU A 459 -12.95 0.24 20.28
N SER A 460 -13.45 1.47 20.26
CA SER A 460 -14.73 1.78 19.62
C SER A 460 -14.71 1.51 18.10
N GLU A 461 -13.69 2.01 17.40
CA GLU A 461 -13.58 1.91 15.94
C GLU A 461 -13.41 0.46 15.45
N LYS A 462 -12.55 -0.32 16.11
CA LYS A 462 -12.22 -1.69 15.67
C LYS A 462 -13.32 -2.70 16.02
N PHE A 463 -14.14 -2.44 17.05
CA PHE A 463 -15.23 -3.33 17.46
C PHE A 463 -16.61 -2.90 16.93
N ALA A 464 -16.76 -1.71 16.34
CA ALA A 464 -18.01 -1.22 15.76
C ALA A 464 -18.70 -2.21 14.79
N ASN A 465 -17.90 -2.99 14.03
CA ASN A 465 -18.40 -3.96 13.06
C ASN A 465 -18.44 -5.41 13.59
N THR A 466 -18.27 -5.60 14.90
CA THR A 466 -18.28 -6.93 15.53
C THR A 466 -19.57 -7.14 16.33
N SER A 467 -19.92 -8.40 16.61
CA SER A 467 -21.10 -8.72 17.43
C SER A 467 -20.87 -8.52 18.94
N LEU A 468 -19.72 -7.97 19.34
CA LEU A 468 -19.33 -7.74 20.74
C LEU A 468 -19.45 -6.25 21.04
N GLU A 469 -20.24 -5.92 22.07
CA GLU A 469 -20.32 -4.57 22.61
C GLU A 469 -19.22 -4.37 23.66
N ILE A 470 -18.52 -3.23 23.59
CA ILE A 470 -17.42 -2.88 24.49
C ILE A 470 -17.73 -1.56 25.19
N GLU A 471 -17.54 -1.56 26.50
CA GLU A 471 -17.57 -0.37 27.34
C GLU A 471 -16.17 -0.07 27.87
N ALA A 472 -15.63 1.10 27.52
CA ALA A 472 -14.33 1.56 28.02
C ALA A 472 -14.52 2.64 29.09
N THR A 473 -13.76 2.54 30.19
CA THR A 473 -13.69 3.56 31.24
C THR A 473 -12.27 4.06 31.38
N ILE A 474 -12.07 5.37 31.23
CA ILE A 474 -10.76 6.03 31.37
C ILE A 474 -10.66 6.65 32.76
N PHE A 475 -9.58 6.34 33.49
CA PHE A 475 -9.23 6.93 34.77
C PHE A 475 -8.03 7.85 34.60
N GLU A 476 -8.18 9.12 34.96
CA GLU A 476 -7.09 10.10 34.93
C GLU A 476 -7.00 10.81 36.28
N ARG A 477 -5.77 10.91 36.81
CA ARG A 477 -5.51 11.58 38.10
C ARG A 477 -5.62 13.10 38.00
N SER A 478 -5.43 13.63 36.81
CA SER A 478 -5.47 15.06 36.52
C SER A 478 -6.90 15.51 36.21
N ASN A 479 -7.16 16.80 36.34
CA ASN A 479 -8.44 17.42 35.96
C ASN A 479 -8.56 17.71 34.45
N TYR A 480 -7.67 17.17 33.62
CA TYR A 480 -7.59 17.43 32.18
C TYR A 480 -7.14 16.20 31.38
N VAL A 481 -7.38 16.23 30.07
CA VAL A 481 -6.97 15.18 29.11
C VAL A 481 -5.74 15.65 28.32
N GLY A 482 -4.80 14.74 28.05
CA GLY A 482 -3.64 14.97 27.19
C GLY A 482 -2.29 14.63 27.80
N GLY A 483 -2.26 14.24 29.07
CA GLY A 483 -1.05 13.79 29.76
C GLY A 483 0.07 14.83 29.74
N ARG A 484 1.16 14.54 29.01
CA ARG A 484 2.34 15.43 28.86
C ARG A 484 2.16 16.54 27.81
N SER A 485 1.13 16.47 26.96
CA SER A 485 0.77 17.57 26.06
C SER A 485 -0.15 18.54 26.81
N THR A 486 0.43 19.64 27.27
CA THR A 486 -0.27 20.67 28.05
C THR A 486 0.13 22.04 27.54
N VAL A 487 -0.81 22.98 27.65
CA VAL A 487 -0.62 24.35 27.21
C VAL A 487 -0.62 25.32 28.38
N VAL A 488 0.14 26.40 28.23
CA VAL A 488 0.07 27.60 29.08
C VAL A 488 -0.53 28.72 28.25
N LYS A 489 -1.51 29.40 28.83
CA LYS A 489 -2.18 30.55 28.23
C LYS A 489 -1.54 31.83 28.77
N LEU A 490 -1.12 32.70 27.87
CA LEU A 490 -0.58 34.02 28.19
C LEU A 490 -1.48 35.07 27.54
N GLU A 491 -2.17 35.87 28.37
CA GLU A 491 -3.01 36.98 27.90
C GLU A 491 -2.19 38.29 27.89
N ARG A 492 -2.02 38.87 26.70
CA ARG A 492 -1.34 40.15 26.47
C ARG A 492 -1.97 40.85 25.27
N ASP A 493 -2.07 42.19 25.31
CA ASP A 493 -2.55 43.02 24.18
C ASP A 493 -3.90 42.61 23.58
N GLU A 494 -4.85 42.19 24.43
CA GLU A 494 -6.18 41.66 24.05
C GLU A 494 -6.11 40.40 23.16
N GLN A 495 -4.97 39.70 23.16
CA GLN A 495 -4.76 38.43 22.48
C GLN A 495 -4.38 37.32 23.47
N GLU A 496 -4.92 36.12 23.25
CA GLU A 496 -4.54 34.92 23.99
C GLU A 496 -3.46 34.16 23.21
N TYR A 497 -2.27 34.05 23.80
CA TYR A 497 -1.17 33.25 23.26
C TYR A 497 -1.15 31.89 23.95
N ILE A 498 -1.25 30.82 23.15
CA ILE A 498 -1.26 29.43 23.64
C ILE A 498 0.11 28.82 23.37
N ILE A 499 0.78 28.39 24.44
CA ILE A 499 2.15 27.86 24.41
C ILE A 499 2.16 26.40 24.87
N GLU A 500 2.56 25.49 23.98
CA GLU A 500 2.77 24.08 24.33
C GLU A 500 4.00 23.91 25.24
N LEU A 501 3.83 23.26 26.39
CA LEU A 501 4.93 22.91 27.30
C LEU A 501 5.74 21.70 26.80
N GLY A 502 5.07 20.72 26.21
CA GLY A 502 5.66 19.49 25.67
C GLY A 502 4.94 19.06 24.40
N ALA A 503 5.48 18.05 23.70
CA ALA A 503 4.85 17.46 22.52
C ALA A 503 4.38 18.51 21.48
N SER A 504 5.22 19.52 21.25
CA SER A 504 4.80 20.77 20.59
C SER A 504 4.56 20.64 19.09
N ILE A 505 5.12 19.60 18.44
CA ILE A 505 4.97 19.34 17.01
C ILE A 505 4.88 17.84 16.74
N PHE A 506 4.27 17.49 15.61
CA PHE A 506 4.33 16.19 14.95
C PHE A 506 4.54 16.41 13.45
N VAL A 507 4.80 15.38 12.64
CA VAL A 507 5.14 15.50 11.21
C VAL A 507 4.10 14.85 10.31
N ASP A 508 4.12 15.19 9.02
CA ASP A 508 3.17 14.69 8.02
C ASP A 508 3.07 13.16 7.91
N VAL A 509 4.15 12.47 8.25
CA VAL A 509 4.23 11.00 8.22
C VAL A 509 3.61 10.32 9.45
N ASN A 510 3.21 11.07 10.48
CA ASN A 510 2.49 10.54 11.64
C ASN A 510 1.04 10.25 11.24
N TYR A 511 0.77 9.01 10.83
CA TYR A 511 -0.49 8.58 10.24
C TYR A 511 -1.68 8.79 11.18
N HIS A 512 -1.63 8.28 12.43
CA HIS A 512 -2.75 8.36 13.36
C HIS A 512 -3.07 9.80 13.75
N LEU A 513 -2.05 10.60 14.09
CA LEU A 513 -2.26 11.99 14.50
C LEU A 513 -2.83 12.83 13.35
N VAL A 514 -2.24 12.73 12.15
CA VAL A 514 -2.65 13.53 10.98
C VAL A 514 -4.01 13.09 10.45
N ASP A 515 -4.27 11.78 10.35
CA ASP A 515 -5.56 11.24 9.91
C ASP A 515 -6.68 11.63 10.88
N SER A 516 -6.44 11.47 12.19
CA SER A 516 -7.41 11.84 13.22
C SER A 516 -7.69 13.34 13.24
N ALA A 517 -6.65 14.18 13.17
CA ALA A 517 -6.82 15.63 13.11
C ALA A 517 -7.68 16.06 11.89
N LYS A 518 -7.49 15.42 10.73
CA LYS A 518 -8.31 15.65 9.54
C LYS A 518 -9.75 15.15 9.73
N LYS A 519 -9.94 13.95 10.28
CA LYS A 519 -11.27 13.35 10.55
C LYS A 519 -12.09 14.23 11.49
N PHE A 520 -11.46 14.83 12.51
CA PHE A 520 -12.13 15.70 13.47
C PHE A 520 -12.24 17.17 13.01
N GLY A 521 -11.74 17.50 11.82
CA GLY A 521 -11.80 18.87 11.29
C GLY A 521 -10.95 19.88 12.07
N LEU A 522 -9.85 19.45 12.69
CA LEU A 522 -8.95 20.34 13.44
C LEU A 522 -8.05 21.12 12.49
N GLU A 523 -7.94 22.43 12.71
CA GLU A 523 -7.07 23.31 11.91
C GLU A 523 -5.60 23.17 12.32
N PHE A 524 -4.71 23.09 11.32
CA PHE A 524 -3.26 23.15 11.53
C PHE A 524 -2.76 24.61 11.51
N ASN A 525 -1.74 24.92 12.31
CA ASN A 525 -1.06 26.22 12.24
C ASN A 525 -0.28 26.34 10.90
N SER A 526 -0.65 27.30 10.06
CA SER A 526 -0.14 27.46 8.68
C SER A 526 1.32 27.93 8.57
N ASN A 527 1.84 28.63 9.59
CA ASN A 527 3.21 29.17 9.60
C ASN A 527 4.16 28.40 10.54
N GLY A 528 3.72 27.25 11.08
CA GLY A 528 4.34 26.67 12.27
C GLY A 528 4.11 27.53 13.51
N VAL A 529 4.61 27.09 14.67
CA VAL A 529 4.46 27.78 15.98
C VAL A 529 5.35 29.04 16.08
N ARG A 530 5.65 29.71 14.97
CA ARG A 530 6.76 30.69 14.91
C ARG A 530 6.37 31.94 14.13
N PHE A 531 6.86 33.08 14.59
CA PHE A 531 6.66 34.35 13.92
C PHE A 531 7.44 34.44 12.60
N PRO A 532 6.94 35.20 11.60
CA PRO A 532 7.59 35.35 10.30
C PRO A 532 9.02 35.91 10.43
N GLY A 533 9.99 35.27 9.78
CA GLY A 533 11.39 35.73 9.78
C GLY A 533 12.27 35.19 10.91
N ALA A 534 11.75 34.30 11.76
CA ALA A 534 12.53 33.63 12.80
C ALA A 534 13.69 32.81 12.21
N ARG A 535 14.93 33.27 12.43
CA ARG A 535 16.18 32.60 12.01
C ARG A 535 16.62 31.55 13.03
N LEU A 536 17.17 30.44 12.56
CA LEU A 536 17.81 29.40 13.37
C LEU A 536 19.32 29.60 13.43
N GLY A 537 19.89 29.49 14.63
CA GLY A 537 21.32 29.46 14.89
C GLY A 537 21.72 28.25 15.74
N ILE A 538 22.93 27.76 15.53
CA ILE A 538 23.56 26.73 16.36
C ILE A 538 24.63 27.40 17.21
N TRP A 539 24.47 27.34 18.53
CA TRP A 539 25.29 27.98 19.55
C TRP A 539 26.21 26.96 20.23
N ASP A 540 27.50 27.26 20.37
CA ASP A 540 28.48 26.37 21.02
C ASP A 540 28.88 26.81 22.45
N GLY A 541 28.25 27.86 22.97
CA GLY A 541 28.60 28.50 24.24
C GLY A 541 29.40 29.80 24.07
N LYS A 542 29.98 30.05 22.90
CA LYS A 542 30.81 31.23 22.60
C LYS A 542 30.38 31.96 21.33
N GLU A 543 30.08 31.23 20.26
CA GLU A 543 29.69 31.79 18.97
C GLU A 543 28.64 30.92 18.26
N PHE A 544 28.02 31.50 17.22
CA PHE A 544 27.14 30.74 16.35
C PHE A 544 27.94 30.03 15.25
N VAL A 545 28.10 28.72 15.36
CA VAL A 545 28.84 27.89 14.37
C VAL A 545 28.09 27.71 13.05
N PHE A 546 26.78 27.97 13.06
CA PHE A 546 25.91 28.02 11.90
C PHE A 546 24.72 28.95 12.15
N GLU A 547 24.37 29.75 11.15
CA GLU A 547 23.18 30.59 11.16
C GLU A 547 22.45 30.50 9.83
N GLN A 548 21.13 30.34 9.91
CA GLN A 548 20.25 30.35 8.77
C GLN A 548 20.18 31.75 8.16
N SER A 549 20.40 31.85 6.86
CA SER A 549 20.27 33.10 6.11
C SER A 549 18.85 33.28 5.57
N SER A 550 18.60 34.44 4.94
CA SER A 550 17.33 34.69 4.26
C SER A 550 17.10 33.81 3.03
N SER A 551 18.15 33.18 2.47
CA SER A 551 18.08 32.33 1.29
C SER A 551 18.39 30.88 1.61
N LYS A 552 17.37 30.02 1.49
CA LYS A 552 17.50 28.56 1.66
C LYS A 552 18.58 27.96 0.76
N TYR A 553 18.71 28.45 -0.48
CA TYR A 553 19.75 27.97 -1.41
C TYR A 553 21.15 28.29 -0.90
N TRP A 554 21.35 29.46 -0.31
CA TRP A 554 22.65 29.84 0.22
C TRP A 554 22.99 29.01 1.47
N ASP A 555 22.02 28.69 2.31
CA ASP A 555 22.25 27.80 3.44
C ASP A 555 22.69 26.40 2.99
N ILE A 556 22.04 25.86 1.95
CA ILE A 556 22.43 24.57 1.35
C ILE A 556 23.89 24.60 0.88
N VAL A 557 24.29 25.61 0.10
CA VAL A 557 25.67 25.67 -0.41
C VAL A 557 26.67 25.89 0.73
N LYS A 558 26.37 26.70 1.75
CA LYS A 558 27.24 26.86 2.93
C LYS A 558 27.47 25.54 3.66
N VAL A 559 26.41 24.76 3.85
CA VAL A 559 26.49 23.45 4.52
C VAL A 559 27.28 22.47 3.64
N PHE A 560 27.02 22.38 2.33
CA PHE A 560 27.79 21.52 1.44
C PHE A 560 29.27 21.91 1.35
N TRP A 561 29.58 23.20 1.36
CA TRP A 561 30.97 23.67 1.29
C TRP A 561 31.75 23.37 2.57
N LYS A 562 31.12 23.53 3.74
CA LYS A 562 31.77 23.30 5.05
C LYS A 562 31.82 21.82 5.46
N TYR A 563 30.82 21.02 5.10
CA TYR A 563 30.67 19.63 5.58
C TYR A 563 30.69 18.58 4.45
N GLY A 564 30.91 18.99 3.21
CA GLY A 564 30.96 18.10 2.05
C GLY A 564 29.65 17.34 1.84
N TRP A 565 29.78 16.03 1.58
CA TRP A 565 28.64 15.13 1.28
C TRP A 565 27.94 14.55 2.52
N ALA A 566 28.40 14.88 3.74
CA ALA A 566 27.81 14.37 4.98
C ALA A 566 26.29 14.62 5.12
N PRO A 567 25.75 15.82 4.82
CA PRO A 567 24.32 16.08 4.94
C PRO A 567 23.48 15.20 4.02
N TYR A 568 23.91 15.03 2.76
CA TYR A 568 23.22 14.18 1.79
C TYR A 568 23.19 12.72 2.23
N LYS A 569 24.33 12.18 2.69
CA LYS A 569 24.42 10.80 3.21
C LYS A 569 23.48 10.59 4.40
N VAL A 570 23.52 11.50 5.38
CA VAL A 570 22.68 11.40 6.58
C VAL A 570 21.20 11.51 6.23
N GLN A 571 20.80 12.45 5.37
CA GLN A 571 19.41 12.58 4.94
C GLN A 571 18.90 11.35 4.17
N ASN A 572 19.74 10.71 3.36
CA ASN A 572 19.37 9.46 2.68
C ASN A 572 19.14 8.32 3.70
N MET A 573 20.00 8.21 4.71
CA MET A 573 19.84 7.22 5.80
C MET A 573 18.57 7.48 6.62
N VAL A 574 18.29 8.74 6.97
CA VAL A 574 17.04 9.14 7.65
C VAL A 574 15.81 8.66 6.86
N LYS A 575 15.77 8.93 5.54
CA LYS A 575 14.66 8.50 4.68
C LYS A 575 14.50 6.98 4.61
N GLU A 576 15.61 6.25 4.54
CA GLU A 576 15.59 4.79 4.56
C GLU A 576 15.02 4.26 5.88
N THR A 577 15.51 4.75 7.02
CA THR A 577 15.04 4.32 8.35
C THR A 577 13.57 4.67 8.58
N ILE A 578 13.12 5.86 8.18
CA ILE A 578 11.69 6.22 8.25
C ILE A 578 10.86 5.29 7.38
N SER A 579 11.31 4.99 6.15
CA SER A 579 10.58 4.09 5.25
C SER A 579 10.42 2.69 5.85
N LYS A 580 11.47 2.18 6.52
CA LYS A 580 11.39 0.92 7.29
C LYS A 580 10.35 1.02 8.41
N PHE A 581 10.38 2.09 9.21
CA PHE A 581 9.41 2.29 10.30
C PHE A 581 7.96 2.37 9.79
N LEU A 582 7.71 3.05 8.67
CA LEU A 582 6.37 3.19 8.09
C LEU A 582 5.73 1.87 7.65
N GLU A 583 6.50 0.79 7.49
CA GLU A 583 5.93 -0.55 7.24
C GLU A 583 5.09 -1.08 8.41
N ILE A 584 5.26 -0.53 9.62
CA ILE A 584 4.49 -0.95 10.81
C ILE A 584 2.97 -0.84 10.60
N TYR A 585 2.50 0.17 9.87
CA TYR A 585 1.08 0.39 9.58
C TYR A 585 0.50 -0.61 8.58
N LYS A 586 1.33 -1.36 7.86
CA LYS A 586 0.88 -2.36 6.88
C LYS A 586 0.70 -3.75 7.48
N PHE A 587 1.15 -3.96 8.72
CA PHE A 587 1.07 -5.26 9.36
C PHE A 587 -0.35 -5.55 9.82
N GLN A 588 -0.90 -6.68 9.35
CA GLN A 588 -2.22 -7.16 9.78
C GLN A 588 -2.17 -7.91 11.11
N GLU A 589 -1.06 -8.58 11.39
CA GLU A 589 -0.88 -9.33 12.64
C GLU A 589 -0.21 -8.45 13.70
N PRO A 590 -0.78 -8.37 14.91
CA PRO A 590 -0.19 -7.61 16.01
C PRO A 590 1.12 -8.24 16.47
N PHE A 591 2.04 -7.41 16.96
CA PHE A 591 3.29 -7.86 17.57
C PHE A 591 3.12 -8.03 19.09
N THR A 592 3.72 -9.09 19.64
CA THR A 592 3.63 -9.43 21.08
C THR A 592 4.80 -8.89 21.90
N SER A 593 5.91 -8.52 21.25
CA SER A 593 7.06 -7.89 21.88
C SER A 593 7.67 -6.81 21.00
N ILE A 594 8.28 -5.81 21.64
CA ILE A 594 8.97 -4.71 20.95
C ILE A 594 10.17 -5.22 20.16
N GLN A 595 10.88 -6.22 20.70
CA GLN A 595 11.99 -6.87 20.00
C GLN A 595 11.54 -7.53 18.69
N SER A 596 10.40 -8.23 18.71
CA SER A 596 9.83 -8.83 17.49
C SER A 596 9.43 -7.76 16.48
N ALA A 597 8.90 -6.62 16.93
CA ALA A 597 8.61 -5.49 16.05
C ALA A 597 9.89 -4.89 15.45
N ALA A 598 10.95 -4.73 16.24
CA ALA A 598 12.26 -4.24 15.80
C ALA A 598 12.87 -5.12 14.69
N GLU A 599 12.85 -6.44 14.90
CA GLU A 599 13.36 -7.44 13.96
C GLU A 599 12.55 -7.46 12.67
N ARG A 600 11.22 -7.40 12.78
CA ARG A 600 10.31 -7.36 11.62
C ARG A 600 10.49 -6.11 10.77
N LEU A 601 10.87 -4.99 11.37
CA LEU A 601 11.14 -3.72 10.68
C LEU A 601 12.60 -3.58 10.24
N GLU A 602 13.47 -4.56 10.54
CA GLU A 602 14.91 -4.52 10.28
C GLU A 602 15.62 -3.31 10.92
N LEU A 603 15.19 -2.92 12.14
CA LEU A 603 15.71 -1.76 12.89
C LEU A 603 16.64 -2.14 14.05
N THR A 604 17.02 -3.42 14.16
CA THR A 604 17.82 -3.93 15.28
C THR A 604 19.21 -3.31 15.33
N THR A 605 19.85 -3.06 14.17
CA THR A 605 21.21 -2.50 14.11
C THR A 605 21.25 -1.08 14.69
N GLU A 606 20.24 -0.27 14.38
CA GLU A 606 20.13 1.12 14.82
C GLU A 606 19.84 1.26 16.32
N GLN A 607 19.44 0.17 16.99
CA GLN A 607 19.21 0.13 18.44
C GLN A 607 20.42 -0.35 19.23
N GLN A 608 21.28 -1.16 18.61
CA GLN A 608 22.42 -1.77 19.30
C GLN A 608 23.59 -0.80 19.49
N HIS A 609 23.64 0.28 18.69
CA HIS A 609 24.74 1.22 18.67
C HIS A 609 24.31 2.63 19.09
N THR A 610 25.20 3.32 19.81
CA THR A 610 25.09 4.77 20.02
C THR A 610 25.12 5.49 18.68
N ALA A 611 24.41 6.61 18.58
CA ALA A 611 24.36 7.41 17.36
C ALA A 611 25.77 7.85 16.93
N TYR A 612 26.62 8.24 17.88
CA TYR A 612 28.00 8.64 17.61
C TYR A 612 28.81 7.51 16.94
N HIS A 613 28.80 6.31 17.52
CA HIS A 613 29.53 5.16 16.99
C HIS A 613 29.00 4.75 15.61
N TYR A 614 27.68 4.72 15.43
CA TYR A 614 27.09 4.37 14.14
C TYR A 614 27.46 5.35 13.03
N PHE A 615 27.29 6.65 13.26
CA PHE A 615 27.55 7.64 12.22
C PHE A 615 29.05 7.79 11.93
N LYS A 616 29.89 7.83 12.96
CA LYS A 616 31.33 8.05 12.80
C LYS A 616 32.04 6.77 12.33
N ASP A 617 31.90 5.68 13.06
CA ASP A 617 32.75 4.50 12.87
C ASP A 617 32.17 3.55 11.79
N LEU A 618 30.85 3.34 11.78
CA LEU A 618 30.21 2.45 10.79
C LEU A 618 29.93 3.14 9.44
N LYS A 619 29.48 4.41 9.47
CA LYS A 619 29.06 5.15 8.27
C LYS A 619 30.05 6.21 7.80
N GLN A 620 31.17 6.41 8.52
CA GLN A 620 32.26 7.32 8.14
C GLN A 620 31.76 8.75 7.84
N ILE A 621 30.87 9.26 8.70
CA ILE A 621 30.39 10.65 8.64
C ILE A 621 31.34 11.55 9.43
N ASP A 622 31.58 12.75 8.88
CA ASP A 622 32.45 13.75 9.49
C ASP A 622 31.96 14.13 10.90
N PRO A 623 32.81 13.99 11.95
CA PRO A 623 32.45 14.35 13.33
C PRO A 623 31.99 15.81 13.50
N LEU A 624 32.49 16.74 12.69
CA LEU A 624 32.12 18.15 12.76
C LEU A 624 30.65 18.34 12.36
N TYR A 625 30.20 17.64 11.32
CA TYR A 625 28.78 17.64 10.94
C TYR A 625 27.90 17.01 12.02
N LEU A 626 28.38 15.93 12.65
CA LEU A 626 27.66 15.26 13.73
C LEU A 626 27.43 16.19 14.92
N SER A 627 28.47 16.87 15.40
CA SER A 627 28.34 17.78 16.54
C SER A 627 27.49 19.01 16.23
N HIS A 628 27.61 19.57 15.02
CA HIS A 628 26.86 20.78 14.67
C HIS A 628 25.38 20.52 14.35
N PHE A 629 25.03 19.43 13.67
CA PHE A 629 23.66 19.20 13.19
C PHE A 629 22.94 18.03 13.83
N VAL A 630 23.64 16.90 14.01
CA VAL A 630 22.98 15.68 14.51
C VAL A 630 22.79 15.73 16.02
N GLU A 631 23.81 16.18 16.74
CA GLU A 631 23.77 16.34 18.19
C GLU A 631 22.82 17.44 18.64
N THR A 632 22.77 18.56 17.90
CA THR A 632 21.83 19.64 18.20
C THR A 632 20.38 19.17 18.04
N ALA A 633 20.09 18.34 17.04
CA ALA A 633 18.75 17.76 16.86
C ALA A 633 18.36 16.80 18.00
N THR A 634 19.27 15.92 18.44
CA THR A 634 18.99 14.99 19.55
C THR A 634 18.87 15.71 20.88
N ARG A 635 19.66 16.76 21.13
CA ARG A 635 19.58 17.58 22.34
C ARG A 635 18.29 18.37 22.44
N VAL A 636 17.70 18.79 21.32
CA VAL A 636 16.43 19.53 21.32
C VAL A 636 15.24 18.60 21.53
N ASN A 637 15.26 17.42 20.90
CA ASN A 637 14.12 16.51 20.91
C ASN A 637 14.14 15.56 22.12
N TYR A 638 15.31 15.00 22.44
CA TYR A 638 15.49 14.02 23.52
C TYR A 638 16.44 14.46 24.63
N ALA A 639 16.93 15.71 24.61
CA ALA A 639 17.89 16.22 25.59
C ALA A 639 19.03 15.21 25.85
N ALA A 640 19.50 14.58 24.77
CA ALA A 640 20.52 13.54 24.83
C ALA A 640 21.62 13.82 23.82
N ASN A 641 22.85 13.55 24.24
CA ASN A 641 24.04 13.63 23.41
C ASN A 641 24.19 12.35 22.54
N LEU A 642 25.03 12.43 21.49
CA LEU A 642 25.15 11.33 20.51
C LEU A 642 25.81 10.06 21.06
N ASP A 643 26.59 10.19 22.12
CA ASP A 643 27.22 9.10 22.86
C ASP A 643 26.25 8.37 23.80
N GLN A 644 25.11 8.98 24.12
CA GLN A 644 24.11 8.46 25.07
C GLN A 644 22.89 7.86 24.36
N ILE A 645 22.47 8.46 23.25
CA ILE A 645 21.28 8.05 22.49
C ILE A 645 21.60 6.93 21.49
N HIS A 646 20.72 5.95 21.36
CA HIS A 646 20.79 4.96 20.28
C HIS A 646 20.50 5.61 18.91
N THR A 647 21.01 5.00 17.85
CA THR A 647 20.97 5.58 16.49
C THR A 647 19.55 5.82 15.98
N LEU A 648 18.60 4.92 16.28
CA LEU A 648 17.19 5.08 15.87
C LEU A 648 16.56 6.37 16.42
N GLY A 649 16.82 6.74 17.68
CA GLY A 649 16.32 7.99 18.28
C GLY A 649 16.93 9.23 17.63
N ALA A 650 18.19 9.14 17.19
CA ALA A 650 18.84 10.19 16.42
C ALA A 650 18.23 10.37 15.02
N PHE A 651 17.92 9.29 14.30
CA PHE A 651 17.25 9.38 13.00
C PHE A 651 15.89 10.07 13.09
N ILE A 652 15.10 9.74 14.11
CA ILE A 652 13.79 10.35 14.34
C ILE A 652 13.94 11.84 14.67
N SER A 653 15.02 12.21 15.37
CA SER A 653 15.29 13.62 15.69
C SER A 653 15.63 14.46 14.46
N LEU A 654 16.19 13.83 13.43
CA LEU A 654 16.59 14.46 12.17
C LEU A 654 15.47 14.56 11.14
N ALA A 655 14.25 14.13 11.48
CA ALA A 655 13.12 14.05 10.57
C ALA A 655 12.01 15.11 10.80
N PRO A 656 12.28 16.41 11.11
CA PRO A 656 11.21 17.37 11.38
C PRO A 656 10.56 17.95 10.11
N GLU A 657 10.83 17.42 8.93
CA GLU A 657 10.27 17.95 7.67
C GLU A 657 8.73 17.83 7.68
N GLY A 658 8.03 18.93 7.41
CA GLY A 658 6.56 18.97 7.50
C GLY A 658 6.01 19.04 8.93
N ALA A 659 6.76 19.62 9.89
CA ALA A 659 6.29 19.83 11.25
C ALA A 659 4.94 20.60 11.31
N LYS A 660 3.98 20.01 12.02
CA LYS A 660 2.60 20.44 12.22
C LYS A 660 2.29 20.57 13.71
N SER A 661 1.34 21.45 14.00
CA SER A 661 0.71 21.61 15.31
C SER A 661 -0.74 22.01 15.11
N ILE A 662 -1.59 21.65 16.07
CA ILE A 662 -3.02 21.96 16.05
C ILE A 662 -3.22 23.37 16.60
N LYS A 663 -4.02 24.18 15.92
CA LYS A 663 -4.41 25.51 16.38
C LYS A 663 -5.24 25.38 17.67
N GLY A 664 -4.80 26.04 18.74
CA GLY A 664 -5.41 25.92 20.07
C GLY A 664 -4.77 24.86 20.97
N GLY A 665 -3.88 24.00 20.44
CA GLY A 665 -3.11 23.04 21.20
C GLY A 665 -3.33 21.59 20.76
N ASN A 666 -2.28 20.77 20.87
CA ASN A 666 -2.28 19.38 20.45
C ASN A 666 -3.14 18.49 21.35
N TYR A 667 -3.34 18.88 22.62
CA TYR A 667 -4.21 18.14 23.55
C TYR A 667 -5.66 18.02 23.08
N LEU A 668 -6.13 18.95 22.23
CA LEU A 668 -7.46 18.91 21.61
C LEU A 668 -7.69 17.64 20.80
N LEU A 669 -6.64 17.04 20.23
CA LEU A 669 -6.74 15.77 19.53
C LEU A 669 -7.17 14.64 20.47
N PHE A 670 -6.58 14.60 21.67
CA PHE A 670 -6.84 13.59 22.69
C PHE A 670 -8.24 13.74 23.27
N GLU A 671 -8.71 14.98 23.46
CA GLU A 671 -10.11 15.23 23.83
C GLU A 671 -11.08 14.73 22.77
N ASN A 672 -10.76 14.91 21.48
CA ASN A 672 -11.63 14.44 20.40
C ASN A 672 -11.63 12.91 20.30
N TRP A 673 -10.52 12.23 20.55
CA TRP A 673 -10.50 10.77 20.64
C TRP A 673 -11.43 10.25 21.74
N VAL A 674 -11.41 10.83 22.93
CA VAL A 674 -12.33 10.45 24.02
C VAL A 674 -13.79 10.73 23.66
N LYS A 675 -14.08 11.89 23.06
CA LYS A 675 -15.44 12.25 22.65
C LYS A 675 -16.01 11.26 21.62
N HIS A 676 -15.22 10.88 20.62
CA HIS A 676 -15.66 9.95 19.58
C HIS A 676 -15.65 8.48 20.02
N SER A 677 -14.90 8.13 21.07
CA SER A 677 -14.86 6.76 21.58
C SER A 677 -16.09 6.36 22.39
N GLY A 678 -16.87 7.32 22.89
CA GLY A 678 -17.99 7.07 23.80
C GLY A 678 -17.56 6.50 25.16
N ALA A 679 -16.28 6.60 25.51
CA ALA A 679 -15.74 6.05 26.76
C ALA A 679 -16.15 6.92 27.96
N VAL A 680 -16.35 6.27 29.12
CA VAL A 680 -16.63 6.98 30.38
C VAL A 680 -15.33 7.58 30.89
N LEU A 681 -15.23 8.91 30.90
CA LEU A 681 -14.06 9.64 31.37
C LEU A 681 -14.22 10.04 32.85
N ASN A 682 -13.36 9.51 33.71
CA ASN A 682 -13.27 9.88 35.13
C ASN A 682 -11.98 10.68 35.37
N LEU A 683 -12.10 12.01 35.40
CA LEU A 683 -11.04 12.93 35.81
C LEU A 683 -10.91 12.97 37.34
N ASP A 684 -9.81 13.53 37.85
CA ASP A 684 -9.50 13.62 39.29
C ASP A 684 -9.62 12.28 40.04
N THR A 685 -9.40 11.18 39.33
CA THR A 685 -9.61 9.82 39.82
C THR A 685 -8.30 9.03 39.75
N THR A 686 -7.53 9.06 40.84
CA THR A 686 -6.31 8.26 40.97
C THR A 686 -6.64 6.80 41.24
N VAL A 687 -6.12 5.89 40.42
CA VAL A 687 -6.13 4.44 40.69
C VAL A 687 -5.01 4.11 41.66
N THR A 688 -5.32 3.40 42.74
CA THR A 688 -4.34 3.05 43.79
C THR A 688 -3.99 1.57 43.77
N LYS A 689 -4.91 0.69 43.36
CA LYS A 689 -4.70 -0.76 43.37
C LYS A 689 -5.37 -1.45 42.19
N VAL A 690 -4.69 -2.43 41.60
CA VAL A 690 -5.23 -3.35 40.58
C VAL A 690 -5.05 -4.78 41.08
N THR A 691 -6.16 -5.48 41.31
CA THR A 691 -6.16 -6.85 41.86
C THR A 691 -6.68 -7.82 40.80
N LYS A 692 -5.94 -8.89 40.54
CA LYS A 692 -6.43 -10.04 39.76
C LYS A 692 -7.34 -10.90 40.63
N LEU A 693 -8.57 -11.13 40.17
CA LEU A 693 -9.56 -11.96 40.85
C LEU A 693 -9.40 -13.42 40.42
N ASP A 694 -9.32 -14.34 41.39
CA ASP A 694 -9.25 -15.78 41.12
C ASP A 694 -10.56 -16.29 40.51
N SER A 695 -10.48 -17.00 39.39
CA SER A 695 -11.59 -17.60 38.64
C SER A 695 -12.25 -18.81 39.35
N LYS A 696 -12.02 -19.02 40.66
CA LYS A 696 -12.48 -20.20 41.39
C LYS A 696 -13.92 -20.15 41.91
N HIS A 697 -14.66 -19.08 41.68
CA HIS A 697 -16.06 -18.99 42.08
C HIS A 697 -16.95 -18.53 40.92
N GLU A 698 -17.36 -19.48 40.10
CA GLU A 698 -18.73 -19.71 39.59
C GLU A 698 -18.64 -20.55 38.30
N ASN A 699 -19.42 -21.63 38.24
CA ASN A 699 -19.49 -22.58 37.13
C ASN A 699 -20.04 -21.94 35.84
N ASN A 700 -19.28 -21.11 35.11
CA ASN A 700 -19.64 -20.63 33.78
C ASN A 700 -18.41 -20.26 32.91
N ASP A 701 -18.08 -21.18 32.00
CA ASP A 701 -17.75 -21.02 30.57
C ASP A 701 -16.80 -19.94 30.00
N ASP A 702 -16.06 -19.15 30.78
CA ASP A 702 -14.97 -18.30 30.24
C ASP A 702 -13.78 -18.31 31.22
N ASP A 703 -12.70 -19.02 30.86
CA ASP A 703 -11.43 -19.13 31.62
C ASP A 703 -10.60 -17.82 31.59
N ILE A 704 -11.28 -16.66 31.57
CA ILE A 704 -10.70 -15.33 31.38
C ILE A 704 -10.56 -14.63 32.74
N PRO A 705 -9.35 -14.19 33.13
CA PRO A 705 -9.15 -13.46 34.37
C PRO A 705 -9.87 -12.11 34.36
N LYS A 706 -10.43 -11.72 35.52
CA LYS A 706 -11.05 -10.41 35.74
C LYS A 706 -10.20 -9.58 36.68
N TYR A 707 -10.25 -8.26 36.51
CA TYR A 707 -9.46 -7.31 37.28
C TYR A 707 -10.35 -6.36 38.07
N GLU A 708 -10.11 -6.23 39.37
CA GLU A 708 -10.70 -5.18 40.21
C GLU A 708 -9.78 -3.96 40.24
N VAL A 709 -10.29 -2.82 39.78
CA VAL A 709 -9.61 -1.52 39.83
C VAL A 709 -10.15 -0.72 41.00
N THR A 710 -9.28 -0.36 41.94
CA THR A 710 -9.62 0.45 43.12
C THR A 710 -9.10 1.88 42.96
N THR A 711 -9.99 2.84 43.17
CA THR A 711 -9.67 4.28 43.12
C THR A 711 -9.42 4.84 44.53
N GLN A 712 -8.77 6.01 44.60
CA GLN A 712 -8.46 6.71 45.86
C GLN A 712 -9.69 6.95 46.75
N ASN A 713 -10.88 7.11 46.15
CA ASN A 713 -12.14 7.30 46.87
C ASN A 713 -12.73 5.99 47.42
N GLY A 714 -12.00 4.88 47.34
CA GLY A 714 -12.45 3.55 47.77
C GLY A 714 -13.44 2.87 46.81
N LYS A 715 -13.78 3.50 45.68
CA LYS A 715 -14.67 2.90 44.67
C LYS A 715 -13.92 1.78 43.95
N LYS A 716 -14.53 0.59 43.92
CA LYS A 716 -14.05 -0.62 43.26
C LYS A 716 -14.93 -0.93 42.05
N GLN A 717 -14.30 -1.26 40.93
CA GLN A 717 -14.99 -1.63 39.68
C GLN A 717 -14.26 -2.82 39.05
N ILE A 718 -15.02 -3.75 38.48
CA ILE A 718 -14.48 -4.98 37.88
C ILE A 718 -14.50 -4.85 36.36
N PHE A 719 -13.39 -5.20 35.72
CA PHE A 719 -13.19 -5.13 34.28
C PHE A 719 -12.69 -6.46 33.70
N ASP A 720 -12.98 -6.72 32.43
CA ASP A 720 -12.52 -7.90 31.68
C ASP A 720 -11.10 -7.73 31.13
N ALA A 721 -10.65 -6.48 30.96
CA ALA A 721 -9.28 -6.12 30.59
C ALA A 721 -8.86 -4.77 31.18
N VAL A 722 -7.56 -4.57 31.36
CA VAL A 722 -6.96 -3.33 31.83
C VAL A 722 -5.85 -2.90 30.88
N ILE A 723 -5.89 -1.65 30.43
CA ILE A 723 -4.86 -1.01 29.61
C ILE A 723 -4.20 0.07 30.47
N LEU A 724 -2.94 -0.15 30.86
CA LEU A 724 -2.12 0.80 31.59
C LEU A 724 -1.38 1.71 30.59
N ALA A 725 -1.81 2.97 30.49
CA ALA A 725 -1.19 3.99 29.63
C ALA A 725 -0.39 5.05 30.44
N ALA A 726 -0.41 4.96 31.77
CA ALA A 726 0.44 5.73 32.65
C ALA A 726 1.75 4.96 32.90
N PRO A 727 2.93 5.62 32.91
CA PRO A 727 4.18 4.95 33.26
C PRO A 727 4.12 4.31 34.64
N ILE A 728 4.40 3.00 34.72
CA ILE A 728 4.18 2.19 35.91
C ILE A 728 4.95 2.71 37.14
N GLN A 729 6.19 3.16 36.95
CA GLN A 729 7.05 3.70 38.02
C GLN A 729 6.55 5.03 38.61
N PHE A 730 5.71 5.77 37.89
CA PHE A 730 5.15 7.06 38.35
C PHE A 730 3.67 6.97 38.74
N SER A 731 3.05 5.81 38.56
CA SER A 731 1.64 5.59 38.86
C SER A 731 1.39 5.31 40.35
N LYS A 732 2.37 4.71 41.05
CA LYS A 732 2.25 4.25 42.45
C LYS A 732 1.04 3.32 42.66
N ILE A 733 0.75 2.49 41.66
CA ILE A 733 -0.32 1.49 41.72
C ILE A 733 0.22 0.22 42.37
N ASP A 734 -0.48 -0.27 43.38
CA ASP A 734 -0.21 -1.57 43.98
C ASP A 734 -0.87 -2.67 43.14
N PHE A 735 -0.09 -3.64 42.69
CA PHE A 735 -0.60 -4.78 41.93
C PHE A 735 -0.65 -6.02 42.82
N GLU A 736 -1.83 -6.64 42.90
CA GLU A 736 -2.08 -7.81 43.75
C GLU A 736 -2.45 -9.02 42.90
N ASN A 737 -1.86 -10.18 43.21
CA ASN A 737 -1.99 -11.42 42.44
C ASN A 737 -1.52 -11.31 40.97
N ILE A 738 -0.61 -10.39 40.70
CA ILE A 738 -0.01 -10.14 39.37
C ILE A 738 1.50 -10.08 39.58
N ASN A 739 2.27 -10.86 38.81
CA ASN A 739 3.72 -10.81 38.86
C ASN A 739 4.25 -9.69 37.96
N ILE A 740 4.88 -8.67 38.56
CA ILE A 740 5.43 -7.49 37.85
C ILE A 740 6.95 -7.41 38.03
N ASP A 741 7.56 -8.37 38.72
CA ASP A 741 8.98 -8.34 39.07
C ASP A 741 9.91 -8.31 37.83
N ASP A 742 9.40 -8.73 36.67
CA ASP A 742 10.11 -8.68 35.39
C ASP A 742 10.16 -7.27 34.75
N VAL A 743 9.37 -6.32 35.23
CA VAL A 743 9.31 -4.95 34.69
C VAL A 743 10.41 -4.09 35.31
N LYS A 744 11.54 -3.98 34.58
CA LYS A 744 12.65 -3.11 34.99
C LYS A 744 12.27 -1.64 34.96
N GLU A 745 12.72 -0.90 35.96
CA GLU A 745 12.58 0.55 36.00
C GLU A 745 13.38 1.20 34.86
N ILE A 746 12.73 2.11 34.14
CA ILE A 746 13.33 2.80 33.00
C ILE A 746 13.73 4.20 33.45
N PRO A 747 15.00 4.62 33.27
CA PRO A 747 15.40 5.96 33.64
C PRO A 747 14.76 6.98 32.68
N TYR A 748 14.17 8.04 33.21
CA TYR A 748 13.56 9.13 32.43
C TYR A 748 14.44 10.39 32.48
N VAL A 749 14.42 11.14 31.38
CA VAL A 749 15.02 12.47 31.31
C VAL A 749 14.18 13.44 32.13
N THR A 750 14.84 14.12 33.06
CA THR A 750 14.25 15.25 33.80
C THR A 750 14.50 16.51 33.01
N LEU A 751 13.43 17.06 32.42
CA LEU A 751 13.51 18.24 31.57
C LEU A 751 12.87 19.41 32.29
N HIS A 752 13.63 20.51 32.39
CA HIS A 752 13.13 21.79 32.85
C HIS A 752 12.69 22.60 31.63
N VAL A 753 11.42 22.99 31.63
CA VAL A 753 10.82 23.83 30.59
C VAL A 753 10.56 25.20 31.21
N THR A 754 11.29 26.20 30.72
CA THR A 754 11.13 27.58 31.18
C THR A 754 10.53 28.41 30.05
N LEU A 755 9.33 28.92 30.27
CA LEU A 755 8.68 29.90 29.40
C LEU A 755 8.90 31.29 29.97
N MET A 756 9.16 32.27 29.12
CA MET A 756 9.28 33.64 29.57
C MET A 756 8.95 34.65 28.48
N ALA A 757 8.63 35.88 28.90
CA ALA A 757 8.45 37.03 28.01
C ALA A 757 9.42 38.15 28.44
N GLY A 758 10.19 38.68 27.50
CA GLY A 758 11.18 39.74 27.78
C GLY A 758 12.03 40.13 26.56
N HIS A 759 12.91 41.11 26.74
CA HIS A 759 13.85 41.51 25.69
C HIS A 759 15.17 40.74 25.81
N MET A 760 15.58 40.09 24.72
CA MET A 760 16.84 39.33 24.65
C MET A 760 18.05 40.23 24.89
N ASN A 761 19.04 39.73 25.62
CA ASN A 761 20.34 40.38 25.79
C ASN A 761 21.28 40.03 24.63
N PRO A 762 21.59 40.98 23.71
CA PRO A 762 22.45 40.67 22.57
C PRO A 762 23.90 40.43 23.00
N ALA A 763 24.35 41.02 24.12
CA ALA A 763 25.71 40.86 24.63
C ALA A 763 26.02 39.41 25.03
N TYR A 764 25.03 38.67 25.53
CA TYR A 764 25.18 37.24 25.85
C TYR A 764 25.56 36.42 24.61
N PHE A 765 25.03 36.79 23.45
CA PHE A 765 25.25 36.12 22.17
C PHE A 765 26.38 36.75 21.33
N ASN A 766 27.21 37.62 21.91
CA ASN A 766 28.25 38.37 21.19
C ASN A 766 27.69 39.18 20.00
N ARG A 767 26.55 39.85 20.23
CA ARG A 767 25.90 40.75 19.27
C ARG A 767 25.69 42.15 19.87
N GLU A 768 25.62 43.15 19.00
CA GLU A 768 25.33 44.52 19.39
C GLU A 768 23.81 44.81 19.36
N ASN A 769 23.09 44.25 18.39
CA ASN A 769 21.64 44.45 18.24
C ASN A 769 20.83 43.19 18.54
N VAL A 770 19.65 43.38 19.14
CA VAL A 770 18.68 42.31 19.42
C VAL A 770 18.18 41.62 18.15
N ASN A 771 18.09 42.36 17.04
CA ASN A 771 17.63 41.83 15.74
C ASN A 771 18.65 40.88 15.10
N ASP A 772 19.92 40.98 15.49
CA ASP A 772 20.98 40.11 14.99
C ASP A 772 20.97 38.75 15.67
N VAL A 773 20.34 38.64 16.86
CA VAL A 773 20.19 37.40 17.61
C VAL A 773 19.14 36.50 16.93
N PRO A 774 19.51 35.27 16.50
CA PRO A 774 18.56 34.29 15.99
C PRO A 774 17.42 34.05 16.97
N ALA A 775 16.20 33.87 16.45
CA ALA A 775 15.02 33.58 17.25
C ALA A 775 15.07 32.16 17.87
N ILE A 776 15.88 31.29 17.29
CA ILE A 776 16.10 29.92 17.75
C ILE A 776 17.59 29.70 17.91
N ALA A 777 18.02 29.28 19.10
CA ALA A 777 19.37 28.84 19.40
C ALA A 777 19.33 27.37 19.84
N LEU A 778 19.91 26.49 19.02
CA LEU A 778 20.15 25.08 19.38
C LEU A 778 21.58 24.94 19.88
N THR A 779 21.83 24.11 20.89
CA THR A 779 23.17 24.01 21.49
C THR A 779 23.92 22.75 21.11
N THR A 780 25.23 22.87 20.85
CA THR A 780 26.12 21.72 20.74
C THR A 780 26.42 21.12 22.13
N ASN A 781 27.05 19.96 22.17
CA ASN A 781 27.54 19.34 23.41
C ASN A 781 28.85 19.98 23.86
N SER A 782 28.73 21.19 24.41
CA SER A 782 29.82 21.98 24.98
C SER A 782 29.50 22.26 26.44
N ASP A 783 30.50 22.15 27.32
CA ASP A 783 30.34 22.45 28.75
C ASP A 783 29.97 23.92 29.03
N LEU A 784 30.13 24.79 28.02
CA LEU A 784 29.78 26.21 28.08
C LEU A 784 28.31 26.48 27.76
N CYS A 785 27.57 25.48 27.27
CA CYS A 785 26.15 25.63 26.96
C CYS A 785 25.30 25.41 28.21
N GLU A 786 24.76 26.50 28.76
CA GLU A 786 23.93 26.48 29.98
C GLU A 786 22.50 25.94 29.74
N PHE A 787 22.05 25.78 28.49
CA PHE A 787 20.73 25.23 28.13
C PHE A 787 20.81 24.28 26.92
N ASN A 788 19.80 23.44 26.69
CA ASN A 788 19.71 22.54 25.54
C ASN A 788 19.22 23.27 24.29
N SER A 789 18.15 24.08 24.42
CA SER A 789 17.64 24.90 23.32
C SER A 789 16.85 26.10 23.82
N LEU A 790 16.86 27.18 23.04
CA LEU A 790 16.05 28.38 23.22
C LEU A 790 15.30 28.64 21.92
N GLY A 791 13.98 28.78 21.99
CA GLY A 791 13.14 29.10 20.83
C GLY A 791 12.07 30.13 21.17
N CYS A 792 12.09 31.27 20.50
CA CYS A 792 11.08 32.30 20.62
C CYS A 792 9.90 32.01 19.68
N GLN A 793 8.71 31.92 20.26
CA GLN A 793 7.48 31.52 19.57
C GLN A 793 6.69 32.73 19.06
N PHE A 794 6.63 33.78 19.87
CA PHE A 794 5.85 35.00 19.60
C PHE A 794 6.67 36.26 19.89
N GLU A 795 6.34 37.33 19.18
CA GLU A 795 6.81 38.68 19.47
C GLU A 795 5.59 39.55 19.81
N LEU A 796 5.60 40.14 21.01
CA LEU A 796 4.53 40.99 21.52
C LEU A 796 4.62 42.39 20.92
N LYS A 797 3.54 43.19 20.99
CA LYS A 797 3.52 44.53 20.37
C LYS A 797 4.54 45.49 21.01
N ASN A 798 4.91 45.25 22.26
CA ASN A 798 5.92 46.01 22.99
C ASN A 798 7.38 45.61 22.59
N GLY A 799 7.56 44.64 21.70
CA GLY A 799 8.86 44.14 21.25
C GLY A 799 9.47 43.05 22.16
N GLU A 800 8.75 42.61 23.21
CA GLU A 800 9.17 41.46 24.00
C GLU A 800 9.00 40.17 23.19
N ARG A 801 9.95 39.24 23.36
CA ARG A 801 9.86 37.92 22.77
C ARG A 801 9.42 36.91 23.81
N VAL A 802 8.43 36.09 23.45
CA VAL A 802 7.98 34.96 24.26
C VAL A 802 8.80 33.74 23.87
N CYS A 803 9.72 33.34 24.76
CA CYS A 803 10.70 32.30 24.47
C CYS A 803 10.52 31.10 25.40
N LYS A 804 10.84 29.93 24.84
CA LYS A 804 10.81 28.63 25.49
C LYS A 804 12.21 28.07 25.56
N ILE A 805 12.64 27.71 26.75
CA ILE A 805 13.97 27.16 27.03
C ILE A 805 13.81 25.74 27.55
N PHE A 806 14.60 24.83 27.00
CA PHE A 806 14.79 23.47 27.50
C PHE A 806 16.16 23.33 28.14
N SER A 807 16.21 22.80 29.35
CA SER A 807 17.43 22.57 30.12
C SER A 807 17.35 21.30 30.98
N HIS A 808 18.50 20.71 31.31
CA HIS A 808 18.58 19.59 32.27
C HIS A 808 18.45 20.02 33.73
N HIS A 809 18.77 21.27 34.01
CA HIS A 809 18.72 21.87 35.35
C HIS A 809 17.79 23.08 35.35
N GLU A 810 17.38 23.51 36.54
CA GLU A 810 16.55 24.69 36.70
C GLU A 810 17.29 25.94 36.25
N MET A 811 16.63 26.77 35.43
CA MET A 811 17.16 28.05 35.00
C MET A 811 17.00 29.04 36.16
N THR A 812 18.11 29.38 36.83
CA THR A 812 18.09 30.37 37.91
C THR A 812 17.81 31.77 37.37
N ASP A 813 17.24 32.64 38.22
CA ASP A 813 16.98 34.03 37.83
C ASP A 813 18.26 34.75 37.39
N GLU A 814 19.40 34.47 38.03
CA GLU A 814 20.71 35.01 37.63
C GLU A 814 21.09 34.63 36.20
N LEU A 815 20.82 33.39 35.80
CA LEU A 815 21.10 32.92 34.45
C LEU A 815 20.12 33.53 33.43
N LEU A 816 18.84 33.64 33.79
CA LEU A 816 17.84 34.27 32.94
C LEU A 816 18.13 35.76 32.74
N ASP A 817 18.60 36.47 33.77
CA ASP A 817 18.99 37.88 33.71
C ASP A 817 20.31 38.10 32.93
N LYS A 818 21.13 37.06 32.74
CA LYS A 818 22.23 37.10 31.75
C LYS A 818 21.70 37.03 30.32
N ILE A 819 20.72 36.17 30.06
CA ILE A 819 20.19 35.91 28.71
C ILE A 819 19.21 37.02 28.26
N PHE A 820 18.54 37.70 29.20
CA PHE A 820 17.54 38.73 28.93
C PHE A 820 17.83 40.03 29.69
N LEU A 821 17.65 41.18 29.03
CA LEU A 821 17.85 42.50 29.65
C LEU A 821 16.75 42.84 30.66
N ASN A 822 15.52 42.41 30.38
CA ASN A 822 14.37 42.54 31.25
C ASN A 822 13.39 41.39 30.99
N ARG A 823 12.57 41.06 32.00
CA ARG A 823 11.57 39.99 31.94
C ARG A 823 10.27 40.49 32.53
N SER A 824 9.17 40.37 31.79
CA SER A 824 7.83 40.74 32.25
C SER A 824 7.05 39.54 32.80
N TRP A 825 7.43 38.33 32.43
CA TRP A 825 6.77 37.09 32.84
C TRP A 825 7.73 35.91 32.75
N THR A 826 7.63 34.98 33.69
CA THR A 826 8.39 33.71 33.70
C THR A 826 7.52 32.61 34.29
N HIS A 827 7.58 31.43 33.69
CA HIS A 827 6.87 30.23 34.13
C HIS A 827 7.76 29.01 33.93
N SER A 828 8.02 28.26 34.99
CA SER A 828 8.82 27.03 34.96
C SER A 828 7.94 25.80 35.18
N LYS A 829 8.25 24.72 34.46
CA LYS A 829 7.62 23.41 34.61
C LYS A 829 8.67 22.32 34.49
N VAL A 830 8.65 21.36 35.42
CA VAL A 830 9.52 20.18 35.39
C VAL A 830 8.75 18.97 34.90
N TRP A 831 9.33 18.23 33.97
CA TRP A 831 8.76 17.01 33.41
C TRP A 831 9.71 15.82 33.56
N LYS A 832 9.14 14.64 33.77
CA LYS A 832 9.76 13.37 33.35
C LYS A 832 9.31 13.13 31.90
N SER A 833 10.07 13.68 30.96
CA SER A 833 9.59 13.87 29.57
C SER A 833 9.50 12.58 28.78
N TYR A 834 10.57 11.79 28.78
CA TYR A 834 10.68 10.54 28.03
C TYR A 834 11.80 9.67 28.64
N PRO A 835 11.81 8.35 28.38
CA PRO A 835 12.92 7.47 28.70
C PRO A 835 14.25 7.95 28.11
N TRP A 836 15.34 7.60 28.79
CA TRP A 836 16.64 7.56 28.12
C TRP A 836 16.61 6.48 27.05
N LEU A 837 16.84 6.89 25.81
CA LEU A 837 16.89 6.03 24.63
C LEU A 837 18.29 5.42 24.50
N SER A 838 18.65 4.52 25.42
CA SER A 838 19.99 3.92 25.48
C SER A 838 20.14 2.72 24.53
N PRO A 839 21.34 2.46 23.98
CA PRO A 839 21.56 1.27 23.17
C PRO A 839 21.47 -0.02 23.99
N ASN A 840 21.04 -1.11 23.35
CA ASN A 840 20.87 -2.44 23.98
C ASN A 840 19.95 -2.47 25.22
N GLN A 841 18.95 -1.58 25.26
CA GLN A 841 18.00 -1.51 26.35
C GLN A 841 16.98 -2.67 26.29
N THR A 842 16.59 -3.18 27.45
CA THR A 842 15.50 -4.15 27.56
C THR A 842 14.15 -3.45 27.60
N TYR A 843 13.19 -3.96 26.82
CA TYR A 843 11.83 -3.42 26.76
C TYR A 843 10.91 -4.12 27.76
N PRO A 844 10.02 -3.39 28.46
CA PRO A 844 8.94 -3.99 29.22
C PRO A 844 8.03 -4.86 28.33
N PRO A 845 7.40 -5.91 28.87
CA PRO A 845 6.42 -6.68 28.13
C PRO A 845 5.19 -5.82 27.78
N ILE A 846 4.62 -6.04 26.58
CA ILE A 846 3.40 -5.36 26.14
C ILE A 846 2.19 -5.86 26.95
N GLU A 847 2.17 -7.15 27.27
CA GLU A 847 1.16 -7.79 28.11
C GLU A 847 1.84 -8.19 29.43
N LEU A 848 1.50 -7.50 30.53
CA LEU A 848 2.04 -7.75 31.87
C LEU A 848 1.46 -9.04 32.47
N ASP A 849 0.19 -9.29 32.18
CA ASP A 849 -0.56 -10.50 32.55
C ASP A 849 -1.73 -10.64 31.57
N GLN A 850 -2.41 -11.78 31.54
CA GLN A 850 -3.46 -12.06 30.56
C GLN A 850 -4.59 -11.02 30.61
N ASN A 851 -4.74 -10.21 29.55
CA ASN A 851 -5.65 -9.05 29.44
C ASN A 851 -5.24 -7.80 30.27
N LEU A 852 -4.03 -7.76 30.80
CA LEU A 852 -3.42 -6.57 31.41
C LEU A 852 -2.28 -6.08 30.51
N PHE A 853 -2.51 -4.98 29.80
CA PHE A 853 -1.58 -4.43 28.81
C PHE A 853 -0.88 -3.17 29.29
N TYR A 854 0.35 -2.96 28.84
CA TYR A 854 1.15 -1.78 29.13
C TYR A 854 1.56 -1.05 27.85
N VAL A 855 0.96 0.12 27.61
CA VAL A 855 1.13 0.89 26.37
C VAL A 855 2.56 1.43 26.25
N ASN A 856 3.10 1.97 27.36
CA ASN A 856 4.40 2.63 27.40
C ASN A 856 5.59 1.65 27.33
N SER A 857 5.33 0.36 27.11
CA SER A 857 6.35 -0.63 26.70
C SER A 857 7.10 -0.20 25.43
N PHE A 858 6.44 0.61 24.57
CA PHE A 858 6.98 1.13 23.33
C PHE A 858 7.86 2.39 23.52
N GLU A 859 7.72 3.15 24.62
CA GLU A 859 8.46 4.41 24.81
C GLU A 859 10.00 4.28 24.75
N PRO A 860 10.63 3.23 25.33
CA PRO A 860 12.09 3.07 25.25
C PRO A 860 12.60 2.74 23.84
N PHE A 861 11.72 2.29 22.95
CA PHE A 861 12.04 2.07 21.54
C PHE A 861 12.00 3.40 20.79
N ILE A 862 10.87 4.11 20.88
CA ILE A 862 10.66 5.45 20.34
C ILE A 862 9.59 6.17 21.18
N SER A 863 9.92 7.30 21.81
CA SER A 863 8.97 8.07 22.62
C SER A 863 8.40 9.26 21.84
N THR A 864 7.21 9.08 21.24
CA THR A 864 6.45 10.13 20.54
C THR A 864 4.95 9.95 20.74
N MET A 865 4.15 10.99 20.48
CA MET A 865 2.69 10.88 20.52
C MET A 865 2.15 9.82 19.55
N GLU A 866 2.77 9.69 18.36
CA GLU A 866 2.35 8.73 17.33
C GLU A 866 2.65 7.29 17.76
N THR A 867 3.82 7.03 18.34
CA THR A 867 4.22 5.67 18.71
C THR A 867 3.39 5.13 19.87
N GLU A 868 2.92 6.00 20.77
CA GLU A 868 1.92 5.64 21.78
C GLU A 868 0.57 5.23 21.15
N ALA A 869 0.15 5.90 20.07
CA ALA A 869 -1.04 5.53 19.32
C ALA A 869 -0.86 4.18 18.59
N VAL A 870 0.30 3.95 17.98
CA VAL A 870 0.64 2.66 17.35
C VAL A 870 0.63 1.52 18.37
N SER A 871 1.24 1.72 19.55
CA SER A 871 1.22 0.74 20.64
C SER A 871 -0.21 0.43 21.10
N SER A 872 -1.04 1.47 21.23
CA SER A 872 -2.45 1.34 21.62
C SER A 872 -3.27 0.60 20.57
N GLU A 873 -3.12 0.88 19.28
CA GLU A 873 -3.79 0.15 18.21
C GLU A 873 -3.37 -1.33 18.21
N ASN A 874 -2.09 -1.62 18.40
CA ASN A 874 -1.57 -2.98 18.49
C ASN A 874 -2.22 -3.76 19.66
N ILE A 875 -2.30 -3.17 20.85
CA ILE A 875 -2.98 -3.76 22.02
C ILE A 875 -4.46 -4.05 21.72
N VAL A 876 -5.17 -3.10 21.11
CA VAL A 876 -6.57 -3.29 20.72
C VAL A 876 -6.73 -4.41 19.70
N ASN A 877 -5.80 -4.55 18.75
CA ASN A 877 -5.82 -5.65 17.79
C ASN A 877 -5.58 -7.01 18.46
N ILE A 878 -4.71 -7.09 19.49
CA ILE A 878 -4.53 -8.32 20.31
C ILE A 878 -5.84 -8.68 21.01
N LEU A 879 -6.47 -7.71 21.68
CA LEU A 879 -7.75 -7.89 22.38
C LEU A 879 -8.86 -8.34 21.41
N LYS A 880 -8.97 -7.68 20.26
CA LYS A 880 -9.95 -8.02 19.23
C LYS A 880 -9.77 -9.44 18.74
N ARG A 881 -8.54 -9.83 18.41
CA ARG A 881 -8.25 -11.20 17.97
C ARG A 881 -8.68 -12.21 19.03
N ARG A 882 -8.28 -12.00 20.28
CA ARG A 882 -8.60 -12.90 21.40
C ARG A 882 -10.12 -13.02 21.63
N TRP A 883 -10.83 -11.90 21.75
CA TRP A 883 -12.27 -11.91 22.06
C TRP A 883 -13.14 -12.36 20.89
N VAL A 884 -12.77 -12.04 19.65
CA VAL A 884 -13.50 -12.51 18.47
C VAL A 884 -13.24 -14.00 18.22
N GLU A 885 -12.00 -14.49 18.37
CA GLU A 885 -11.70 -15.93 18.25
C GLU A 885 -12.43 -16.75 19.33
N LEU A 886 -12.52 -16.24 20.56
CA LEU A 886 -13.32 -16.87 21.63
C LEU A 886 -14.81 -16.87 21.31
N ALA A 887 -15.37 -15.77 20.80
CA ALA A 887 -16.77 -15.69 20.40
C ALA A 887 -17.11 -16.60 19.21
N VAL A 888 -16.14 -16.93 18.35
CA VAL A 888 -16.31 -17.92 17.28
C VAL A 888 -16.21 -19.34 17.83
N LYS A 889 -15.29 -19.60 18.77
CA LYS A 889 -15.16 -20.91 19.43
C LYS A 889 -16.36 -21.26 20.31
N SER A 890 -16.99 -20.29 20.98
CA SER A 890 -18.21 -20.53 21.76
C SER A 890 -19.46 -20.71 20.90
N LYS A 891 -19.40 -20.29 19.62
CA LYS A 891 -20.47 -20.50 18.62
C LYS A 891 -20.32 -21.81 17.83
N LEU A 892 -19.14 -22.43 17.85
CA LEU A 892 -18.83 -23.73 17.24
C LEU A 892 -19.05 -24.85 18.25
#